data_AF-A0A809R5D6-F1
#
_entry.id   AF-A0A809R5D6-F1
#
_cell.length_a   1.000
_cell.length_b   1.000
_cell.length_c   1.000
_cell.angle_alpha   90.00
_cell.angle_beta   90.00
_cell.angle_gamma   90.00
#
_symmetry.space_group_name_H-M   'P 1'
#
loop_
_entity.id
_entity.type
_entity.pdbx_description
1 polymer ?
#
loop_
_entity_poly.entity_id
_entity_poly.type
_entity_poly.pdbx_seq_one_letter_code
_entity_poly.pdbx_strand_id
1 'polypeptide(L)'
;MAKVTKAVVMAGGEGSRLRPITSSRPKPLVPVCNRPIMEQILGLLVRHGIRDVTATVHYLADEIQGYFGDGSEFDCSISYSVEDTPLGTAGSVKKAEDELRGAPFLIISGDSLTDCDLSSAIEFHRSKGAVVTLVLSRVENPLEFGVVVTDPDGRVQRFLEKPSWSEVISDTVNTGIYIIEPEVLNLMQPNQNYDWSGDIFPALLREGKPIYGYVMDGYWADVGTLTQYREAQHHLLSGSVDLPIPGTEHSPGVYMGTGCEVEPGATLFPPLCLGNHCKVKSGAQVGPYTVVGDNALIEVGARIERSVLWDSAYVGANAHVSSAIVGSRVTLKMDVQVQEDAVIGDRCLIDVGSKIRPRVKLWPDKIIERGSTVTMSLIWGNRWRGNLFRDLGVAGLSNIEITPDFACRLGAAFGSCLPPPHRVVTSRDSTRSSRMIKRAIAAALLGVGCDVIDMRSTAVPIVRHFVRSIGAAGAVNVRKLPTNSRVTLVEMFDSRGTYLPRSLERKVENTFFREDFHRTDPDDLGSITYAARAIERYEHDFFEVLQPPETESKLRVVCDYGHTPLAALFPGMMSKLGIETISLNGANDSKLAPRTPEEIEAHTENLKQIVAKLHYDLGVLFFQEGERMAVVDSQGNAHSGTNLLAAMTTLVAQSESEPTFAISVTAPTRMESDLKSRGAHIIRTKADVRSLMNDALDAGVTMAGDDQGGFAFPDLHPGFDAMFAFAKLIAMLQKLRVSLADVATDLPQFRMAYSRVACPWEVKGLVMRRMAEDSQESNKVETVDGIKIFDADSWVLVIPDALEPYVHVYAETQDQDASDSLVGEYVRRIEGLVPQ
;
A
#
# COMPACT_ATOMS: atom_id res chain seq x y z
N MET A 1 -11.86 -44.68 -42.78
CA MET A 1 -11.82 -44.04 -41.46
C MET A 1 -13.08 -43.21 -41.28
N ALA A 2 -13.60 -43.13 -40.05
CA ALA A 2 -14.81 -42.37 -39.74
C ALA A 2 -14.59 -40.85 -39.87
N LYS A 3 -15.68 -40.09 -40.05
CA LYS A 3 -15.64 -38.63 -40.12
C LYS A 3 -15.33 -38.08 -38.71
N VAL A 4 -14.44 -37.10 -38.61
CA VAL A 4 -14.21 -36.37 -37.34
C VAL A 4 -15.37 -35.40 -37.20
N THR A 5 -16.25 -35.65 -36.24
CA THR A 5 -17.42 -34.81 -35.95
C THR A 5 -17.43 -34.28 -34.52
N LYS A 6 -16.51 -34.77 -33.68
CA LYS A 6 -16.38 -34.48 -32.26
C LYS A 6 -15.13 -33.66 -31.97
N ALA A 7 -15.21 -32.73 -31.03
CA ALA A 7 -14.06 -32.00 -30.50
C ALA A 7 -14.09 -31.86 -28.99
N VAL A 8 -12.90 -31.71 -28.41
CA VAL A 8 -12.70 -31.38 -27.00
C VAL A 8 -12.05 -30.01 -26.90
N VAL A 9 -12.68 -29.09 -26.18
CA VAL A 9 -12.12 -27.77 -25.88
C VAL A 9 -11.59 -27.77 -24.45
N MET A 10 -10.27 -27.63 -24.30
CA MET A 10 -9.63 -27.62 -22.98
C MET A 10 -9.73 -26.23 -22.34
N ALA A 11 -10.57 -26.10 -21.31
CA ALA A 11 -10.98 -24.82 -20.74
C ALA A 11 -10.79 -24.74 -19.19
N GLY A 12 -9.95 -25.60 -18.60
CA GLY A 12 -9.80 -25.74 -17.14
C GLY A 12 -8.78 -24.81 -16.46
N GLY A 13 -7.94 -24.08 -17.21
CA GLY A 13 -6.83 -23.32 -16.65
C GLY A 13 -7.22 -22.04 -15.89
N GLU A 14 -6.53 -21.73 -14.79
CA GLU A 14 -6.79 -20.53 -13.97
C GLU A 14 -6.43 -19.19 -14.64
N GLY A 15 -5.60 -19.20 -15.69
CA GLY A 15 -5.17 -17.97 -16.37
C GLY A 15 -4.37 -17.00 -15.49
N SER A 16 -3.59 -17.48 -14.54
CA SER A 16 -2.89 -16.64 -13.53
C SER A 16 -1.97 -15.56 -14.13
N ARG A 17 -1.36 -15.81 -15.29
CA ARG A 17 -0.48 -14.87 -16.02
C ARG A 17 -1.23 -13.68 -16.63
N LEU A 18 -2.55 -13.79 -16.79
CA LEU A 18 -3.43 -12.71 -17.24
C LEU A 18 -4.03 -11.91 -16.08
N ARG A 19 -3.69 -12.19 -14.82
CA ARG A 19 -4.18 -11.36 -13.71
C ARG A 19 -3.68 -9.91 -13.86
N PRO A 20 -4.52 -8.90 -13.58
CA PRO A 20 -5.78 -9.00 -12.82
C PRO A 20 -7.05 -9.33 -13.62
N ILE A 21 -7.04 -9.34 -14.96
CA ILE A 21 -8.26 -9.47 -15.77
C ILE A 21 -8.94 -10.85 -15.68
N THR A 22 -8.20 -11.89 -15.29
CA THR A 22 -8.72 -13.24 -15.03
C THR A 22 -9.08 -13.51 -13.56
N SER A 23 -9.16 -12.47 -12.71
CA SER A 23 -9.50 -12.65 -11.30
C SER A 23 -11.00 -12.94 -11.08
N SER A 24 -11.83 -12.45 -11.99
CA SER A 24 -13.31 -12.55 -11.96
C SER A 24 -13.88 -13.20 -13.23
N ARG A 25 -13.02 -13.65 -14.15
CA ARG A 25 -13.40 -14.20 -15.45
C ARG A 25 -12.42 -15.31 -15.87
N PRO A 26 -12.91 -16.49 -16.30
CA PRO A 26 -12.03 -17.55 -16.77
C PRO A 26 -11.39 -17.18 -18.11
N LYS A 27 -10.17 -17.69 -18.36
CA LYS A 27 -9.38 -17.40 -19.57
C LYS A 27 -10.17 -17.58 -20.89
N PRO A 28 -10.96 -18.66 -21.08
CA PRO A 28 -11.79 -18.87 -22.29
C PRO A 28 -12.81 -17.75 -22.57
N LEU A 29 -13.22 -17.00 -21.55
CA LEU A 29 -14.18 -15.88 -21.66
C LEU A 29 -13.53 -14.51 -21.85
N VAL A 30 -12.19 -14.42 -21.81
CA VAL A 30 -11.48 -13.17 -22.09
C VAL A 30 -11.75 -12.76 -23.55
N PRO A 31 -12.24 -11.53 -23.82
CA PRO A 31 -12.73 -11.16 -25.14
C PRO A 31 -11.62 -10.63 -26.07
N VAL A 32 -11.58 -11.13 -27.31
CA VAL A 32 -10.78 -10.57 -28.42
C VAL A 32 -11.74 -9.96 -29.44
N CYS A 33 -11.62 -8.65 -29.67
CA CYS A 33 -12.57 -7.81 -30.40
C CYS A 33 -14.02 -8.04 -29.94
N ASN A 34 -14.25 -7.91 -28.63
CA ASN A 34 -15.56 -8.11 -27.98
C ASN A 34 -16.18 -9.51 -28.10
N ARG A 35 -15.42 -10.51 -28.59
CA ARG A 35 -15.85 -11.91 -28.65
C ARG A 35 -14.95 -12.80 -27.78
N PRO A 36 -15.48 -13.63 -26.87
CA PRO A 36 -14.70 -14.61 -26.11
C PRO A 36 -13.80 -15.48 -26.99
N ILE A 37 -12.59 -15.81 -26.50
CA ILE A 37 -11.65 -16.68 -27.23
C ILE A 37 -12.29 -18.03 -27.56
N MET A 38 -12.99 -18.64 -26.59
CA MET A 38 -13.65 -19.93 -26.81
C MET A 38 -14.82 -19.83 -27.80
N GLU A 39 -15.51 -18.69 -27.90
CA GLU A 39 -16.53 -18.49 -28.94
C GLU A 39 -15.90 -18.50 -30.33
N GLN A 40 -14.70 -17.92 -30.49
CA GLN A 40 -13.97 -17.96 -31.77
C GLN A 40 -13.59 -19.41 -32.14
N ILE A 41 -13.18 -20.20 -31.16
CA ILE A 41 -12.87 -21.62 -31.34
C ILE A 41 -14.12 -22.41 -31.76
N LEU A 42 -15.27 -22.20 -31.11
CA LEU A 42 -16.52 -22.84 -31.51
C LEU A 42 -16.91 -22.48 -32.96
N GLY A 43 -16.80 -21.20 -33.32
CA GLY A 43 -17.02 -20.74 -34.69
C GLY A 43 -16.10 -21.42 -35.70
N LEU A 44 -14.82 -21.62 -35.37
CA LEU A 44 -13.86 -22.35 -36.19
C LEU A 44 -14.28 -23.83 -36.35
N LEU A 45 -14.63 -24.51 -35.25
CA LEU A 45 -15.08 -25.90 -35.28
C LEU A 45 -16.32 -26.09 -36.18
N VAL A 46 -17.32 -25.23 -36.02
CA VAL A 46 -18.56 -25.28 -36.80
C VAL A 46 -18.31 -25.00 -38.28
N ARG A 47 -17.41 -24.05 -38.60
CA ARG A 47 -16.98 -23.76 -39.98
C ARG A 47 -16.40 -24.99 -40.67
N HIS A 48 -15.69 -25.84 -39.92
CA HIS A 48 -15.12 -27.10 -40.40
C HIS A 48 -16.04 -28.33 -40.22
N GLY A 49 -17.32 -28.11 -39.83
CA GLY A 49 -18.34 -29.14 -39.73
C GLY A 49 -18.24 -30.02 -38.47
N ILE A 50 -17.51 -29.57 -37.45
CA ILE A 50 -17.41 -30.20 -36.13
C ILE A 50 -18.41 -29.52 -35.22
N ARG A 51 -19.45 -30.25 -34.80
CA ARG A 51 -20.61 -29.67 -34.08
C ARG A 51 -20.92 -30.36 -32.75
N ASP A 52 -20.22 -31.43 -32.41
CA ASP A 52 -20.36 -32.14 -31.14
C ASP A 52 -19.11 -31.82 -30.29
N VAL A 53 -19.26 -31.00 -29.26
CA VAL A 53 -18.15 -30.43 -28.51
C VAL A 53 -18.25 -30.82 -27.04
N THR A 54 -17.15 -31.28 -26.46
CA THR A 54 -17.02 -31.47 -25.02
C THR A 54 -16.02 -30.47 -24.45
N ALA A 55 -16.46 -29.61 -23.54
CA ALA A 55 -15.58 -28.67 -22.84
C ALA A 55 -15.10 -29.27 -21.52
N THR A 56 -13.79 -29.36 -21.30
CA THR A 56 -13.22 -29.76 -20.00
C THR A 56 -12.97 -28.52 -19.16
N VAL A 57 -13.68 -28.36 -18.04
CA VAL A 57 -13.72 -27.12 -17.25
C VAL A 57 -13.37 -27.37 -15.78
N HIS A 58 -12.77 -26.38 -15.13
CA HIS A 58 -12.40 -26.44 -13.71
C HIS A 58 -12.57 -25.06 -13.05
N TYR A 59 -11.66 -24.12 -13.35
CA TYR A 59 -11.70 -22.77 -12.78
C TYR A 59 -12.88 -21.95 -13.33
N LEU A 60 -13.76 -21.47 -12.44
CA LEU A 60 -14.97 -20.70 -12.77
C LEU A 60 -15.85 -21.39 -13.84
N ALA A 61 -16.02 -22.72 -13.72
CA ALA A 61 -16.80 -23.51 -14.67
C ALA A 61 -18.23 -22.99 -14.87
N ASP A 62 -18.87 -22.50 -13.80
CA ASP A 62 -20.23 -21.94 -13.84
C ASP A 62 -20.35 -20.74 -14.79
N GLU A 63 -19.30 -19.90 -14.90
CA GLU A 63 -19.28 -18.76 -15.82
C GLU A 63 -19.23 -19.22 -17.28
N ILE A 64 -18.45 -20.27 -17.57
CA ILE A 64 -18.35 -20.85 -18.93
C ILE A 64 -19.69 -21.49 -19.32
N GLN A 65 -20.27 -22.28 -18.42
CA GLN A 65 -21.57 -22.93 -18.64
C GLN A 65 -22.70 -21.90 -18.81
N GLY A 66 -22.67 -20.83 -18.00
CA GLY A 66 -23.64 -19.75 -18.07
C GLY A 66 -23.60 -18.99 -19.39
N TYR A 67 -22.41 -18.80 -19.99
CA TYR A 67 -22.26 -18.13 -21.27
C TYR A 67 -22.61 -19.04 -22.46
N PHE A 68 -22.10 -20.26 -22.50
CA PHE A 68 -22.21 -21.13 -23.68
C PHE A 68 -23.46 -22.02 -23.69
N GLY A 69 -24.12 -22.25 -22.55
CA GLY A 69 -25.32 -23.06 -22.46
C GLY A 69 -25.10 -24.47 -23.03
N ASP A 70 -26.07 -24.99 -23.80
CA ASP A 70 -25.93 -26.27 -24.51
C ASP A 70 -25.28 -26.14 -25.90
N GLY A 71 -24.78 -24.96 -26.27
CA GLY A 71 -24.17 -24.67 -27.56
C GLY A 71 -25.13 -24.32 -28.69
N SER A 72 -26.45 -24.40 -28.47
CA SER A 72 -27.45 -24.20 -29.53
C SER A 72 -27.39 -22.81 -30.18
N GLU A 73 -27.05 -21.77 -29.42
CA GLU A 73 -26.83 -20.40 -29.94
C GLU A 73 -25.58 -20.29 -30.85
N PHE A 74 -24.68 -21.27 -30.80
CA PHE A 74 -23.43 -21.32 -31.55
C PHE A 74 -23.43 -22.41 -32.62
N ASP A 75 -24.61 -22.88 -33.07
CA ASP A 75 -24.76 -23.89 -34.13
C ASP A 75 -24.06 -25.25 -33.84
N CYS A 76 -23.84 -25.56 -32.55
CA CYS A 76 -23.23 -26.82 -32.08
C CYS A 76 -23.98 -27.37 -30.85
N SER A 77 -23.53 -28.53 -30.36
CA SER A 77 -23.92 -29.11 -29.08
C SER A 77 -22.70 -29.14 -28.18
N ILE A 78 -22.85 -28.66 -26.94
CA ILE A 78 -21.77 -28.61 -25.95
C ILE A 78 -22.15 -29.44 -24.73
N SER A 79 -21.28 -30.39 -24.37
CA SER A 79 -21.28 -31.08 -23.09
C SER A 79 -20.11 -30.60 -22.22
N TYR A 80 -20.26 -30.67 -20.89
CA TYR A 80 -19.25 -30.19 -19.95
C TYR A 80 -18.71 -31.32 -19.08
N SER A 81 -17.40 -31.51 -19.11
CA SER A 81 -16.68 -32.38 -18.18
C SER A 81 -16.05 -31.51 -17.10
N VAL A 82 -16.71 -31.40 -15.94
CA VAL A 82 -16.23 -30.59 -14.82
C VAL A 82 -15.22 -31.38 -13.99
N GLU A 83 -14.03 -30.82 -13.77
CA GLU A 83 -12.99 -31.41 -12.93
C GLU A 83 -13.12 -30.94 -11.48
N ASP A 84 -13.15 -31.84 -10.51
CA ASP A 84 -13.12 -31.49 -9.07
C ASP A 84 -11.69 -31.13 -8.60
N THR A 85 -10.71 -31.82 -9.19
CA THR A 85 -9.27 -31.60 -8.98
C THR A 85 -8.58 -31.58 -10.34
N PRO A 86 -7.53 -30.76 -10.55
CA PRO A 86 -6.85 -30.70 -11.85
C PRO A 86 -6.27 -32.07 -12.26
N LEU A 87 -6.73 -32.63 -13.38
CA LEU A 87 -6.30 -33.93 -13.90
C LEU A 87 -5.21 -33.82 -15.00
N GLY A 88 -4.64 -32.63 -15.19
CA GLY A 88 -3.68 -32.38 -16.27
C GLY A 88 -4.35 -32.30 -17.65
N THR A 89 -3.55 -31.99 -18.67
CA THR A 89 -4.07 -31.71 -20.03
C THR A 89 -4.65 -32.94 -20.74
N ALA A 90 -4.15 -34.14 -20.46
CA ALA A 90 -4.67 -35.38 -21.03
C ALA A 90 -5.67 -36.08 -20.10
N GLY A 91 -5.48 -35.98 -18.78
CA GLY A 91 -6.40 -36.58 -17.82
C GLY A 91 -7.80 -35.94 -17.83
N SER A 92 -7.89 -34.63 -18.10
CA SER A 92 -9.18 -33.94 -18.30
C SER A 92 -9.97 -34.50 -19.49
N VAL A 93 -9.28 -34.81 -20.59
CA VAL A 93 -9.85 -35.44 -21.79
C VAL A 93 -10.21 -36.90 -21.51
N LYS A 94 -9.39 -37.63 -20.76
CA LYS A 94 -9.70 -39.00 -20.33
C LYS A 94 -10.97 -39.07 -19.50
N LYS A 95 -11.25 -38.06 -18.66
CA LYS A 95 -12.52 -37.98 -17.91
C LYS A 95 -13.74 -37.90 -18.84
N ALA A 96 -13.60 -37.30 -20.01
CA ALA A 96 -14.64 -37.19 -21.03
C ALA A 96 -14.71 -38.38 -22.01
N GLU A 97 -14.00 -39.48 -21.76
CA GLU A 97 -13.83 -40.58 -22.71
C GLU A 97 -15.15 -41.15 -23.26
N ASP A 98 -16.19 -41.26 -22.42
CA ASP A 98 -17.48 -41.85 -22.82
C ASP A 98 -18.15 -41.07 -23.96
N GLU A 99 -17.96 -39.76 -24.02
CA GLU A 99 -18.45 -38.89 -25.09
C GLU A 99 -17.60 -39.01 -26.36
N LEU A 100 -16.37 -39.52 -26.28
CA LEU A 100 -15.38 -39.49 -27.35
C LEU A 100 -15.16 -40.85 -28.06
N ARG A 101 -15.82 -41.91 -27.60
CA ARG A 101 -15.72 -43.25 -28.22
C ARG A 101 -16.34 -43.29 -29.63
N GLY A 102 -15.79 -44.18 -30.46
CA GLY A 102 -16.39 -44.63 -31.73
C GLY A 102 -15.84 -43.99 -33.00
N ALA A 103 -15.23 -42.80 -32.93
CA ALA A 103 -14.62 -42.12 -34.08
C ALA A 103 -13.49 -41.18 -33.62
N PRO A 104 -12.50 -40.87 -34.48
CA PRO A 104 -11.48 -39.89 -34.16
C PRO A 104 -12.09 -38.53 -33.83
N PHE A 105 -11.47 -37.83 -32.89
CA PHE A 105 -11.90 -36.53 -32.39
C PHE A 105 -10.76 -35.53 -32.40
N LEU A 106 -11.12 -34.25 -32.37
CA LEU A 106 -10.16 -33.15 -32.32
C LEU A 106 -10.02 -32.64 -30.88
N ILE A 107 -8.82 -32.22 -30.49
CA ILE A 107 -8.58 -31.48 -29.24
C ILE A 107 -8.09 -30.09 -29.63
N ILE A 108 -8.57 -29.06 -28.94
CA ILE A 108 -8.10 -27.68 -29.09
C ILE A 108 -8.06 -26.98 -27.73
N SER A 109 -7.03 -26.18 -27.49
CA SER A 109 -6.91 -25.38 -26.27
C SER A 109 -7.88 -24.21 -26.30
N GLY A 110 -8.65 -23.99 -25.22
CA GLY A 110 -9.71 -22.97 -25.11
C GLY A 110 -9.22 -21.52 -25.05
N ASP A 111 -7.92 -21.30 -25.21
CA ASP A 111 -7.22 -20.03 -25.11
C ASP A 111 -6.40 -19.68 -26.36
N SER A 112 -6.52 -20.48 -27.42
CA SER A 112 -5.84 -20.26 -28.69
C SER A 112 -6.65 -19.40 -29.64
N LEU A 113 -6.03 -18.37 -30.22
CA LEU A 113 -6.59 -17.63 -31.35
C LEU A 113 -5.96 -18.15 -32.64
N THR A 114 -6.78 -18.69 -33.55
CA THR A 114 -6.30 -19.32 -34.78
C THR A 114 -7.35 -19.36 -35.88
N ASP A 115 -6.92 -19.28 -37.13
CA ASP A 115 -7.71 -19.50 -38.35
C ASP A 115 -7.30 -20.80 -39.08
N CYS A 116 -6.67 -21.73 -38.36
CA CYS A 116 -6.19 -23.00 -38.90
C CYS A 116 -7.26 -23.73 -39.71
N ASP A 117 -6.93 -24.15 -40.92
CA ASP A 117 -7.77 -25.05 -41.71
C ASP A 117 -7.78 -26.46 -41.09
N LEU A 118 -8.75 -26.71 -40.22
CA LEU A 118 -8.93 -27.98 -39.53
C LEU A 118 -9.29 -29.12 -40.51
N SER A 119 -9.94 -28.81 -41.63
CA SER A 119 -10.30 -29.81 -42.64
C SER A 119 -9.06 -30.42 -43.27
N SER A 120 -8.09 -29.59 -43.63
CA SER A 120 -6.81 -30.04 -44.20
C SER A 120 -5.99 -30.86 -43.19
N ALA A 121 -5.96 -30.45 -41.91
CA ALA A 121 -5.30 -31.23 -40.86
C ALA A 121 -5.94 -32.61 -40.64
N ILE A 122 -7.29 -32.69 -40.69
CA ILE A 122 -8.04 -33.95 -40.58
C ILE A 122 -7.81 -34.84 -41.81
N GLU A 123 -7.76 -34.27 -43.01
CA GLU A 123 -7.44 -35.03 -44.22
C GLU A 123 -6.01 -35.58 -44.17
N PHE A 124 -5.05 -34.78 -43.71
CA PHE A 124 -3.68 -35.21 -43.50
C PHE A 124 -3.61 -36.39 -42.51
N HIS A 125 -4.28 -36.29 -41.37
CA HIS A 125 -4.38 -37.37 -40.37
C HIS A 125 -4.85 -38.69 -40.99
N ARG A 126 -5.91 -38.63 -41.81
CA ARG A 126 -6.44 -39.81 -42.51
C ARG A 126 -5.47 -40.36 -43.55
N SER A 127 -4.84 -39.49 -44.35
CA SER A 127 -3.93 -39.88 -45.42
C SER A 127 -2.70 -40.63 -44.89
N LYS A 128 -2.23 -40.28 -43.69
CA LYS A 128 -1.07 -40.88 -43.03
C LYS A 128 -1.41 -42.12 -42.20
N GLY A 129 -2.69 -42.40 -41.96
CA GLY A 129 -3.13 -43.44 -41.03
C GLY A 129 -2.56 -43.23 -39.62
N ALA A 130 -2.52 -41.97 -39.19
CA ALA A 130 -1.93 -41.58 -37.91
C ALA A 130 -2.82 -42.02 -36.74
N VAL A 131 -2.20 -42.34 -35.60
CA VAL A 131 -2.91 -42.53 -34.32
C VAL A 131 -3.07 -41.19 -33.60
N VAL A 132 -2.09 -40.29 -33.78
CA VAL A 132 -2.15 -38.89 -33.35
C VAL A 132 -1.54 -38.01 -34.44
N THR A 133 -2.23 -36.92 -34.78
CA THR A 133 -1.67 -35.81 -35.56
C THR A 133 -1.57 -34.57 -34.70
N LEU A 134 -0.38 -34.00 -34.56
CA LEU A 134 -0.11 -32.71 -33.92
C LEU A 134 -0.18 -31.60 -34.97
N VAL A 135 -1.01 -30.59 -34.79
CA VAL A 135 -0.93 -29.38 -35.63
C VAL A 135 0.19 -28.49 -35.09
N LEU A 136 1.10 -28.08 -35.97
CA LEU A 136 2.30 -27.34 -35.66
C LEU A 136 2.25 -25.95 -36.30
N SER A 137 2.82 -24.95 -35.63
CA SER A 137 3.03 -23.61 -36.17
C SER A 137 4.51 -23.28 -36.23
N ARG A 138 4.92 -22.42 -37.16
CA ARG A 138 6.29 -21.88 -37.20
C ARG A 138 6.34 -20.58 -36.40
N VAL A 139 7.28 -20.46 -35.47
CA VAL A 139 7.46 -19.26 -34.65
C VAL A 139 8.92 -18.84 -34.61
N GLU A 140 9.18 -17.52 -34.51
CA GLU A 140 10.55 -16.99 -34.42
C GLU A 140 11.25 -17.38 -33.12
N ASN A 141 10.50 -17.44 -32.01
CA ASN A 141 11.02 -17.81 -30.70
C ASN A 141 10.26 -19.03 -30.13
N PRO A 142 10.84 -20.23 -30.18
CA PRO A 142 10.17 -21.46 -29.75
C PRO A 142 10.32 -21.78 -28.25
N LEU A 143 11.08 -20.99 -27.48
CA LEU A 143 11.47 -21.35 -26.10
C LEU A 143 10.30 -21.48 -25.12
N GLU A 144 9.21 -20.75 -25.35
CA GLU A 144 8.05 -20.79 -24.45
C GLU A 144 7.11 -21.97 -24.73
N PHE A 145 7.41 -22.79 -25.77
CA PHE A 145 6.52 -23.82 -26.31
C PHE A 145 7.18 -25.19 -26.40
N GLY A 146 6.39 -26.22 -26.72
CA GLY A 146 6.89 -27.54 -27.06
C GLY A 146 7.39 -27.59 -28.51
N VAL A 147 8.68 -27.85 -28.72
CA VAL A 147 9.30 -27.99 -30.05
C VAL A 147 9.11 -29.41 -30.56
N VAL A 148 8.61 -29.53 -31.78
CA VAL A 148 8.36 -30.81 -32.44
C VAL A 148 9.28 -30.94 -33.64
N VAL A 149 10.01 -32.05 -33.72
CA VAL A 149 10.89 -32.37 -34.86
C VAL A 149 10.24 -33.47 -35.67
N THR A 150 10.02 -33.21 -36.95
CA THR A 150 9.46 -34.17 -37.91
C THR A 150 10.47 -34.57 -38.98
N ASP A 151 10.32 -35.76 -39.54
CA ASP A 151 10.97 -36.12 -40.80
C ASP A 151 10.26 -35.48 -42.02
N PRO A 152 10.78 -35.63 -43.26
CA PRO A 152 10.16 -35.06 -44.46
C PRO A 152 8.73 -35.54 -44.76
N ASP A 153 8.35 -36.73 -44.26
CA ASP A 153 7.00 -37.27 -44.42
C ASP A 153 6.05 -36.78 -43.31
N GLY A 154 6.55 -35.94 -42.40
CA GLY A 154 5.82 -35.38 -41.27
C GLY A 154 5.79 -36.28 -40.05
N ARG A 155 6.53 -37.40 -39.99
CA ARG A 155 6.52 -38.29 -38.83
C ARG A 155 7.29 -37.65 -37.68
N VAL A 156 6.69 -37.60 -36.50
CA VAL A 156 7.33 -37.00 -35.31
C VAL A 156 8.49 -37.90 -34.85
N GLN A 157 9.70 -37.34 -34.84
CA GLN A 157 10.89 -38.01 -34.33
C GLN A 157 11.18 -37.65 -32.88
N ARG A 158 10.91 -36.40 -32.51
CA ARG A 158 11.23 -35.88 -31.18
C ARG A 158 10.23 -34.80 -30.77
N PHE A 159 9.91 -34.80 -29.48
CA PHE A 159 9.12 -33.78 -28.82
C PHE A 159 9.93 -33.24 -27.64
N LEU A 160 10.12 -31.93 -27.56
CA LEU A 160 10.88 -31.25 -26.51
C LEU A 160 10.01 -30.17 -25.89
N GLU A 161 9.53 -30.38 -24.67
CA GLU A 161 8.74 -29.39 -23.94
C GLU A 161 9.65 -28.28 -23.39
N LYS A 162 9.43 -27.03 -23.80
CA LYS A 162 10.13 -25.81 -23.32
C LYS A 162 11.65 -25.94 -23.29
N PRO A 163 12.29 -26.10 -24.47
CA PRO A 163 13.72 -26.31 -24.57
C PRO A 163 14.51 -25.04 -24.22
N SER A 164 15.77 -25.21 -23.84
CA SER A 164 16.78 -24.14 -23.88
C SER A 164 17.25 -23.87 -25.31
N TRP A 165 17.85 -22.70 -25.60
CA TRP A 165 18.39 -22.38 -26.94
C TRP A 165 19.37 -23.44 -27.47
N SER A 166 20.13 -24.11 -26.59
CA SER A 166 21.03 -25.22 -26.96
C SER A 166 20.31 -26.50 -27.41
N GLU A 167 19.03 -26.64 -27.08
CA GLU A 167 18.19 -27.79 -27.41
C GLU A 167 17.23 -27.49 -28.58
N VAL A 168 17.09 -26.22 -28.98
CA VAL A 168 16.28 -25.81 -30.12
C VAL A 168 16.92 -26.28 -31.42
N ILE A 169 16.25 -27.21 -32.09
CA ILE A 169 16.67 -27.80 -33.37
C ILE A 169 15.59 -27.69 -34.46
N SER A 170 14.47 -27.04 -34.17
CA SER A 170 13.38 -26.73 -35.11
C SER A 170 12.65 -25.44 -34.68
N ASP A 171 12.00 -24.78 -35.63
CA ASP A 171 11.12 -23.61 -35.44
C ASP A 171 9.63 -23.98 -35.34
N THR A 172 9.31 -25.28 -35.48
CA THR A 172 7.95 -25.81 -35.39
C THR A 172 7.55 -26.13 -33.95
N VAL A 173 6.51 -25.47 -33.48
CA VAL A 173 5.98 -25.60 -32.11
C VAL A 173 4.60 -26.24 -32.08
N ASN A 174 4.32 -26.91 -30.98
CA ASN A 174 3.03 -27.49 -30.65
C ASN A 174 1.97 -26.39 -30.43
N THR A 175 0.86 -26.45 -31.17
CA THR A 175 -0.25 -25.48 -31.07
C THR A 175 -1.28 -25.82 -29.99
N GLY A 176 -1.22 -27.03 -29.42
CA GLY A 176 -2.28 -27.56 -28.57
C GLY A 176 -3.51 -28.07 -29.33
N ILE A 177 -3.42 -28.17 -30.67
CA ILE A 177 -4.46 -28.73 -31.54
C ILE A 177 -4.04 -30.14 -31.99
N TYR A 178 -4.88 -31.13 -31.72
CA TYR A 178 -4.58 -32.54 -31.99
C TYR A 178 -5.75 -33.24 -32.68
N ILE A 179 -5.46 -34.16 -33.61
CA ILE A 179 -6.44 -35.15 -34.10
C ILE A 179 -6.03 -36.52 -33.56
N ILE A 180 -6.92 -37.17 -32.82
CA ILE A 180 -6.61 -38.36 -32.03
C ILE A 180 -7.59 -39.49 -32.32
N GLU A 181 -7.06 -40.70 -32.48
CA GLU A 181 -7.85 -41.93 -32.51
C GLU A 181 -8.24 -42.36 -31.08
N PRO A 182 -9.49 -42.80 -30.82
CA PRO A 182 -9.99 -43.07 -29.46
C PRO A 182 -9.20 -44.10 -28.67
N GLU A 183 -8.51 -45.01 -29.36
CA GLU A 183 -7.68 -46.04 -28.75
C GLU A 183 -6.51 -45.47 -27.92
N VAL A 184 -6.08 -44.23 -28.18
CA VAL A 184 -5.06 -43.55 -27.38
C VAL A 184 -5.51 -43.35 -25.94
N LEU A 185 -6.81 -43.17 -25.70
CA LEU A 185 -7.37 -42.99 -24.36
C LEU A 185 -7.19 -44.24 -23.48
N ASN A 186 -6.97 -45.43 -24.08
CA ASN A 186 -6.75 -46.68 -23.34
C ASN A 186 -5.40 -46.72 -22.61
N LEU A 187 -4.47 -45.81 -22.95
CA LEU A 187 -3.17 -45.69 -22.28
C LEU A 187 -3.27 -45.04 -20.89
N MET A 188 -4.41 -44.39 -20.60
CA MET A 188 -4.61 -43.62 -19.38
C MET A 188 -5.57 -44.34 -18.42
N GLN A 189 -5.27 -44.28 -17.13
CA GLN A 189 -6.22 -44.67 -16.09
C GLN A 189 -7.18 -43.51 -15.76
N PRO A 190 -8.46 -43.77 -15.46
CA PRO A 190 -9.40 -42.73 -15.03
C PRO A 190 -8.94 -42.01 -13.75
N ASN A 191 -9.27 -40.72 -13.63
CA ASN A 191 -9.03 -39.87 -12.45
C ASN A 191 -7.56 -39.76 -12.01
N GLN A 192 -6.62 -39.87 -12.95
CA GLN A 192 -5.20 -39.64 -12.72
C GLN A 192 -4.75 -38.39 -13.47
N ASN A 193 -3.71 -37.74 -12.93
CA ASN A 193 -3.10 -36.59 -13.60
C ASN A 193 -2.20 -37.09 -14.75
N TYR A 194 -2.54 -36.70 -15.98
CA TYR A 194 -1.76 -36.99 -17.18
C TYR A 194 -1.62 -35.75 -18.05
N ASP A 195 -0.45 -35.57 -18.66
CA ASP A 195 -0.18 -34.52 -19.64
C ASP A 195 0.12 -35.06 -21.05
N TRP A 196 -0.39 -34.37 -22.07
CA TRP A 196 -0.19 -34.78 -23.47
C TRP A 196 1.28 -34.77 -23.87
N SER A 197 1.98 -33.66 -23.61
CA SER A 197 3.40 -33.49 -23.96
C SER A 197 4.35 -34.22 -23.01
N GLY A 198 4.00 -34.36 -21.74
CA GLY A 198 4.84 -34.99 -20.71
C GLY A 198 4.75 -36.51 -20.67
N ASP A 199 3.55 -37.08 -20.84
CA ASP A 199 3.31 -38.50 -20.62
C ASP A 199 2.92 -39.23 -21.91
N ILE A 200 1.89 -38.74 -22.61
CA ILE A 200 1.21 -39.52 -23.65
C ILE A 200 1.99 -39.56 -24.96
N PHE A 201 2.41 -38.41 -25.50
CA PHE A 201 3.19 -38.40 -26.75
C PHE A 201 4.54 -39.11 -26.58
N PRO A 202 5.31 -38.91 -25.49
CA PRO A 202 6.53 -39.67 -25.26
C PRO A 202 6.32 -41.19 -25.13
N ALA A 203 5.20 -41.64 -24.54
CA ALA A 203 4.86 -43.07 -24.48
C ALA A 203 4.58 -43.64 -25.88
N LEU A 204 3.74 -42.97 -26.67
CA LEU A 204 3.42 -43.38 -28.04
C LEU A 204 4.65 -43.41 -28.95
N LEU A 205 5.57 -42.44 -28.82
CA LEU A 205 6.83 -42.42 -29.57
C LEU A 205 7.73 -43.60 -29.21
N ARG A 206 7.85 -43.93 -27.91
CA ARG A 206 8.62 -45.12 -27.45
C ARG A 206 8.04 -46.43 -27.97
N GLU A 207 6.72 -46.52 -28.11
CA GLU A 207 6.01 -47.67 -28.67
C GLU A 207 6.05 -47.73 -30.20
N GLY A 208 6.66 -46.73 -30.87
CA GLY A 208 6.75 -46.67 -32.33
C GLY A 208 5.41 -46.39 -33.04
N LYS A 209 4.41 -45.89 -32.30
CA LYS A 209 3.08 -45.58 -32.84
C LYS A 209 3.17 -44.47 -33.91
N PRO A 210 2.26 -44.45 -34.89
CA PRO A 210 2.29 -43.49 -35.99
C PRO A 210 1.81 -42.10 -35.52
N ILE A 211 2.73 -41.29 -34.99
CA ILE A 211 2.49 -39.88 -34.67
C ILE A 211 3.05 -38.99 -35.79
N TYR A 212 2.23 -38.05 -36.27
CA TYR A 212 2.62 -37.13 -37.33
C TYR A 212 2.40 -35.67 -36.93
N GLY A 213 3.23 -34.77 -37.46
CA GLY A 213 3.08 -33.33 -37.35
C GLY A 213 2.56 -32.75 -38.67
N TYR A 214 1.51 -31.94 -38.59
CA TYR A 214 0.97 -31.15 -39.70
C TYR A 214 1.32 -29.69 -39.46
N VAL A 215 2.25 -29.14 -40.24
CA VAL A 215 2.60 -27.72 -40.15
C VAL A 215 1.55 -26.91 -40.90
N MET A 216 0.80 -26.07 -40.19
CA MET A 216 -0.25 -25.26 -40.81
C MET A 216 0.33 -24.00 -41.49
N ASP A 217 -0.39 -23.48 -42.48
CA ASP A 217 -0.07 -22.22 -43.17
C ASP A 217 -0.87 -21.01 -42.61
N GLY A 218 -1.68 -21.22 -41.57
CA GLY A 218 -2.52 -20.20 -40.91
C GLY A 218 -1.88 -19.53 -39.70
N TYR A 219 -2.62 -18.60 -39.09
CA TYR A 219 -2.26 -17.89 -37.87
C TYR A 219 -2.56 -18.74 -36.62
N TRP A 220 -1.67 -18.65 -35.62
CA TRP A 220 -1.91 -19.16 -34.27
C TRP A 220 -1.19 -18.30 -33.24
N ALA A 221 -1.88 -18.06 -32.13
CA ALA A 221 -1.28 -17.49 -30.93
C ALA A 221 -1.93 -18.08 -29.66
N ASP A 222 -1.09 -18.42 -28.67
CA ASP A 222 -1.53 -18.62 -27.28
C ASP A 222 -1.71 -17.26 -26.62
N VAL A 223 -2.94 -16.95 -26.19
CA VAL A 223 -3.26 -15.74 -25.43
C VAL A 223 -2.86 -15.95 -23.96
N GLY A 224 -1.57 -16.17 -23.69
CA GLY A 224 -1.05 -16.58 -22.38
C GLY A 224 -0.74 -15.44 -21.40
N THR A 225 -0.50 -14.24 -21.91
CA THR A 225 -0.05 -13.06 -21.16
C THR A 225 -0.80 -11.80 -21.57
N LEU A 226 -0.74 -10.74 -20.76
CA LEU A 226 -1.40 -9.46 -21.06
C LEU A 226 -0.88 -8.79 -22.35
N THR A 227 0.40 -8.99 -22.67
CA THR A 227 1.02 -8.52 -23.92
C THR A 227 0.44 -9.28 -25.11
N GLN A 228 0.49 -10.62 -25.08
CA GLN A 228 -0.10 -11.47 -26.12
C GLN A 228 -1.59 -11.21 -26.30
N TYR A 229 -2.31 -10.91 -25.22
CA TYR A 229 -3.72 -10.52 -25.27
C TYR A 229 -3.94 -9.23 -26.06
N ARG A 230 -3.12 -8.20 -25.88
CA ARG A 230 -3.21 -6.96 -26.69
C ARG A 230 -2.77 -7.18 -28.13
N GLU A 231 -1.72 -7.96 -28.34
CA GLU A 231 -1.26 -8.34 -29.68
C GLU A 231 -2.34 -9.11 -30.45
N ALA A 232 -3.08 -10.00 -29.79
CA ALA A 232 -4.20 -10.72 -30.38
C ALA A 232 -5.29 -9.76 -30.89
N GLN A 233 -5.58 -8.66 -30.19
CA GLN A 233 -6.49 -7.62 -30.68
C GLN A 233 -5.94 -6.96 -31.94
N HIS A 234 -4.66 -6.60 -31.91
CA HIS A 234 -3.99 -5.95 -33.01
C HIS A 234 -3.94 -6.84 -34.26
N HIS A 235 -3.58 -8.11 -34.11
CA HIS A 235 -3.54 -9.08 -35.21
C HIS A 235 -4.92 -9.28 -35.84
N LEU A 236 -5.98 -9.34 -35.04
CA LEU A 236 -7.34 -9.43 -35.56
C LEU A 236 -7.76 -8.15 -36.29
N LEU A 237 -7.57 -6.97 -35.70
CA LEU A 237 -7.93 -5.69 -36.31
C LEU A 237 -7.09 -5.32 -37.55
N SER A 238 -5.86 -5.83 -37.65
CA SER A 238 -5.00 -5.65 -38.83
C SER A 238 -5.28 -6.64 -39.95
N GLY A 239 -6.11 -7.67 -39.72
CA GLY A 239 -6.35 -8.75 -40.67
C GLY A 239 -5.21 -9.76 -40.77
N SER A 240 -4.31 -9.82 -39.77
CA SER A 240 -3.26 -10.84 -39.70
C SER A 240 -3.80 -12.24 -39.37
N VAL A 241 -5.05 -12.32 -38.89
CA VAL A 241 -5.80 -13.56 -38.65
C VAL A 241 -7.18 -13.43 -39.29
N ASP A 242 -7.60 -14.46 -40.03
CA ASP A 242 -8.88 -14.48 -40.77
C ASP A 242 -10.04 -14.98 -39.89
N LEU A 243 -10.42 -14.14 -38.93
CA LEU A 243 -11.56 -14.38 -38.05
C LEU A 243 -12.57 -13.23 -38.11
N PRO A 244 -13.87 -13.52 -37.97
CA PRO A 244 -14.91 -12.51 -38.09
C PRO A 244 -14.87 -11.54 -36.89
N ILE A 245 -14.76 -10.24 -37.18
CA ILE A 245 -14.91 -9.18 -36.18
C ILE A 245 -16.40 -8.91 -35.96
N PRO A 246 -16.90 -8.89 -34.70
CA PRO A 246 -18.30 -8.57 -34.41
C PRO A 246 -18.73 -7.16 -34.87
N GLY A 247 -20.03 -7.02 -35.18
CA GLY A 247 -20.61 -5.76 -35.63
C GLY A 247 -20.64 -5.59 -37.15
N THR A 248 -21.05 -4.42 -37.61
CA THR A 248 -21.01 -4.04 -39.03
C THR A 248 -19.83 -3.11 -39.29
N GLU A 249 -19.16 -3.29 -40.42
CA GLU A 249 -18.14 -2.36 -40.87
C GLU A 249 -18.82 -1.09 -41.37
N HIS A 250 -18.80 -0.05 -40.54
CA HIS A 250 -19.46 1.22 -40.85
C HIS A 250 -18.63 2.07 -41.83
N SER A 251 -17.31 1.96 -41.74
CA SER A 251 -16.33 2.56 -42.67
C SER A 251 -15.06 1.70 -42.65
N PRO A 252 -14.16 1.79 -43.65
CA PRO A 252 -12.98 0.92 -43.73
C PRO A 252 -12.20 0.81 -42.42
N GLY A 253 -12.16 -0.40 -41.84
CA GLY A 253 -11.48 -0.69 -40.57
C GLY A 253 -12.20 -0.21 -39.30
N VAL A 254 -13.43 0.30 -39.38
CA VAL A 254 -14.25 0.70 -38.22
C VAL A 254 -15.44 -0.23 -38.08
N TYR A 255 -15.36 -1.12 -37.11
CA TYR A 255 -16.41 -2.09 -36.79
C TYR A 255 -17.25 -1.56 -35.63
N MET A 256 -18.59 -1.57 -35.77
CA MET A 256 -19.50 -1.09 -34.74
C MET A 256 -20.64 -2.07 -34.47
N GLY A 257 -20.89 -2.32 -33.18
CA GLY A 257 -22.06 -3.03 -32.70
C GLY A 257 -23.35 -2.23 -32.86
N THR A 258 -24.46 -2.89 -32.55
CA THR A 258 -25.80 -2.29 -32.71
C THR A 258 -26.04 -1.19 -31.67
N GLY A 259 -26.80 -0.16 -32.06
CA GLY A 259 -27.23 0.91 -31.13
C GLY A 259 -26.11 1.85 -30.65
N CYS A 260 -24.97 1.90 -31.32
CA CYS A 260 -23.92 2.89 -31.01
C CYS A 260 -24.35 4.31 -31.41
N GLU A 261 -24.04 5.28 -30.55
CA GLU A 261 -24.26 6.71 -30.80
C GLU A 261 -22.89 7.42 -30.84
N VAL A 262 -22.52 7.91 -32.02
CA VAL A 262 -21.30 8.72 -32.22
C VAL A 262 -21.73 10.14 -32.55
N GLU A 263 -21.48 11.08 -31.62
CA GLU A 263 -21.90 12.47 -31.77
C GLU A 263 -21.07 13.23 -32.83
N PRO A 264 -21.66 14.23 -33.51
CA PRO A 264 -20.92 15.10 -34.43
C PRO A 264 -19.69 15.72 -33.76
N GLY A 265 -18.52 15.56 -34.37
CA GLY A 265 -17.24 16.05 -33.85
C GLY A 265 -16.42 15.04 -33.06
N ALA A 266 -16.95 13.84 -32.77
CA ALA A 266 -16.13 12.71 -32.36
C ALA A 266 -15.29 12.20 -33.55
N THR A 267 -14.07 11.73 -33.29
CA THR A 267 -13.17 11.20 -34.33
C THR A 267 -12.81 9.75 -34.05
N LEU A 268 -13.02 8.88 -35.04
CA LEU A 268 -12.70 7.47 -35.01
C LEU A 268 -11.55 7.21 -36.01
N PHE A 269 -10.43 6.67 -35.53
CA PHE A 269 -9.26 6.37 -36.35
C PHE A 269 -9.12 4.85 -36.54
N PRO A 270 -9.28 4.34 -37.78
CA PRO A 270 -9.19 2.90 -38.02
C PRO A 270 -7.75 2.36 -37.88
N PRO A 271 -7.57 1.04 -37.62
CA PRO A 271 -8.65 0.09 -37.39
C PRO A 271 -9.13 0.08 -35.93
N LEU A 272 -10.43 -0.06 -35.66
CA LEU A 272 -10.99 -0.16 -34.30
C LEU A 272 -12.30 -0.93 -34.26
N CYS A 273 -12.68 -1.40 -33.07
CA CYS A 273 -13.94 -2.11 -32.83
C CYS A 273 -14.70 -1.50 -31.64
N LEU A 274 -15.97 -1.14 -31.85
CA LEU A 274 -16.91 -0.72 -30.81
C LEU A 274 -17.98 -1.79 -30.61
N GLY A 275 -18.26 -2.14 -29.36
CA GLY A 275 -19.31 -3.07 -28.95
C GLY A 275 -20.71 -2.46 -29.10
N ASN A 276 -21.74 -3.14 -28.63
CA ASN A 276 -23.12 -2.66 -28.69
C ASN A 276 -23.34 -1.47 -27.74
N HIS A 277 -24.23 -0.56 -28.12
CA HIS A 277 -24.70 0.55 -27.27
C HIS A 277 -23.60 1.47 -26.72
N CYS A 278 -22.47 1.57 -27.43
CA CYS A 278 -21.42 2.51 -27.08
C CYS A 278 -21.85 3.96 -27.36
N LYS A 279 -21.46 4.89 -26.51
CA LYS A 279 -21.71 6.33 -26.70
C LYS A 279 -20.39 7.09 -26.75
N VAL A 280 -20.13 7.77 -27.87
CA VAL A 280 -18.92 8.55 -28.10
C VAL A 280 -19.30 10.02 -28.27
N LYS A 281 -18.93 10.85 -27.30
CA LYS A 281 -19.29 12.28 -27.24
C LYS A 281 -18.45 13.14 -28.17
N SER A 282 -18.99 14.32 -28.50
CA SER A 282 -18.30 15.29 -29.37
C SER A 282 -16.88 15.61 -28.86
N GLY A 283 -15.90 15.68 -29.76
CA GLY A 283 -14.50 15.96 -29.44
C GLY A 283 -13.70 14.78 -28.87
N ALA A 284 -14.34 13.65 -28.55
CA ALA A 284 -13.64 12.43 -28.19
C ALA A 284 -12.88 11.84 -29.39
N GLN A 285 -11.77 11.16 -29.11
CA GLN A 285 -10.92 10.52 -30.11
C GLN A 285 -10.68 9.06 -29.73
N VAL A 286 -11.12 8.15 -30.59
CA VAL A 286 -10.84 6.72 -30.47
C VAL A 286 -9.84 6.35 -31.57
N GLY A 287 -8.62 6.10 -31.14
CA GLY A 287 -7.43 5.83 -31.94
C GLY A 287 -7.38 4.39 -32.49
N PRO A 288 -6.40 4.11 -33.36
CA PRO A 288 -6.25 2.80 -33.98
C PRO A 288 -5.92 1.72 -32.95
N TYR A 289 -6.26 0.49 -33.32
CA TYR A 289 -6.12 -0.74 -32.54
C TYR A 289 -6.80 -0.67 -31.16
N THR A 290 -7.89 0.10 -31.09
CA THR A 290 -8.70 0.21 -29.88
C THR A 290 -9.92 -0.70 -29.99
N VAL A 291 -10.18 -1.45 -28.92
CA VAL A 291 -11.40 -2.26 -28.76
C VAL A 291 -12.16 -1.71 -27.57
N VAL A 292 -13.44 -1.41 -27.77
CA VAL A 292 -14.33 -0.89 -26.73
C VAL A 292 -15.51 -1.83 -26.59
N GLY A 293 -15.72 -2.38 -25.39
CA GLY A 293 -16.80 -3.31 -25.06
C GLY A 293 -18.16 -2.65 -24.96
N ASP A 294 -19.18 -3.46 -24.70
CA ASP A 294 -20.58 -3.06 -24.77
C ASP A 294 -20.93 -2.02 -23.71
N ASN A 295 -21.83 -1.08 -24.02
CA ASN A 295 -22.33 -0.04 -23.12
C ASN A 295 -21.26 0.92 -22.57
N ALA A 296 -20.12 1.06 -23.25
CA ALA A 296 -19.10 2.03 -22.85
C ALA A 296 -19.54 3.46 -23.15
N LEU A 297 -19.15 4.40 -22.28
CA LEU A 297 -19.38 5.84 -22.45
C LEU A 297 -18.05 6.57 -22.48
N ILE A 298 -17.80 7.27 -23.59
CA ILE A 298 -16.57 8.04 -23.84
C ILE A 298 -16.97 9.52 -23.92
N GLU A 299 -16.56 10.30 -22.92
CA GLU A 299 -16.92 11.70 -22.75
C GLU A 299 -16.12 12.67 -23.63
N VAL A 300 -16.57 13.94 -23.63
CA VAL A 300 -15.99 15.03 -24.41
C VAL A 300 -14.47 15.14 -24.19
N GLY A 301 -13.73 15.18 -25.29
CA GLY A 301 -12.27 15.39 -25.28
C GLY A 301 -11.44 14.19 -24.82
N ALA A 302 -12.07 13.06 -24.44
CA ALA A 302 -11.35 11.85 -24.08
C ALA A 302 -10.55 11.29 -25.27
N ARG A 303 -9.37 10.73 -25.01
CA ARG A 303 -8.46 10.17 -26.03
C ARG A 303 -8.04 8.77 -25.66
N ILE A 304 -8.41 7.81 -26.48
CA ILE A 304 -8.11 6.39 -26.26
C ILE A 304 -7.34 5.87 -27.47
N GLU A 305 -6.22 5.18 -27.29
CA GLU A 305 -5.48 4.58 -28.40
C GLU A 305 -4.82 3.26 -28.02
N ARG A 306 -4.73 2.30 -28.96
CA ARG A 306 -4.08 0.99 -28.79
C ARG A 306 -4.50 0.25 -27.51
N SER A 307 -5.72 0.48 -27.06
CA SER A 307 -6.22 0.08 -25.74
C SER A 307 -7.43 -0.84 -25.84
N VAL A 308 -7.64 -1.63 -24.79
CA VAL A 308 -8.78 -2.55 -24.68
C VAL A 308 -9.62 -2.12 -23.50
N LEU A 309 -10.86 -1.74 -23.76
CA LEU A 309 -11.84 -1.39 -22.75
C LEU A 309 -12.93 -2.46 -22.77
N TRP A 310 -13.23 -3.06 -21.63
CA TRP A 310 -14.33 -4.02 -21.50
C TRP A 310 -15.67 -3.33 -21.22
N ASP A 311 -16.71 -4.14 -21.11
CA ASP A 311 -18.09 -3.69 -21.01
C ASP A 311 -18.34 -2.70 -19.87
N SER A 312 -19.18 -1.71 -20.15
CA SER A 312 -19.62 -0.67 -19.23
C SER A 312 -18.47 0.17 -18.64
N ALA A 313 -17.35 0.28 -19.35
CA ALA A 313 -16.30 1.22 -18.99
C ALA A 313 -16.76 2.67 -19.23
N TYR A 314 -16.51 3.54 -18.25
CA TYR A 314 -16.73 4.98 -18.36
C TYR A 314 -15.38 5.69 -18.48
N VAL A 315 -15.21 6.49 -19.54
CA VAL A 315 -14.04 7.32 -19.77
C VAL A 315 -14.46 8.79 -19.72
N GLY A 316 -14.12 9.46 -18.62
CA GLY A 316 -14.50 10.83 -18.32
C GLY A 316 -13.83 11.87 -19.22
N ALA A 317 -14.32 13.11 -19.12
CA ALA A 317 -13.89 14.20 -20.00
C ALA A 317 -12.37 14.43 -19.93
N ASN A 318 -11.74 14.65 -21.09
CA ASN A 318 -10.30 14.84 -21.27
C ASN A 318 -9.40 13.71 -20.72
N ALA A 319 -9.96 12.56 -20.34
CA ALA A 319 -9.15 11.42 -19.91
C ALA A 319 -8.33 10.86 -21.07
N HIS A 320 -7.14 10.35 -20.76
CA HIS A 320 -6.24 9.76 -21.75
C HIS A 320 -5.91 8.32 -21.38
N VAL A 321 -6.16 7.39 -22.30
CA VAL A 321 -5.86 5.97 -22.14
C VAL A 321 -5.01 5.53 -23.32
N SER A 322 -3.75 5.19 -23.08
CA SER A 322 -2.83 4.74 -24.13
C SER A 322 -2.28 3.37 -23.82
N SER A 323 -2.38 2.46 -24.80
CA SER A 323 -1.74 1.15 -24.74
C SER A 323 -2.08 0.33 -23.49
N ALA A 324 -3.31 0.46 -22.97
CA ALA A 324 -3.73 -0.09 -21.68
C ALA A 324 -4.90 -1.07 -21.79
N ILE A 325 -5.13 -1.85 -20.73
CA ILE A 325 -6.29 -2.72 -20.58
C ILE A 325 -7.15 -2.20 -19.42
N VAL A 326 -8.44 -1.98 -19.68
CA VAL A 326 -9.41 -1.48 -18.72
C VAL A 326 -10.56 -2.47 -18.63
N GLY A 327 -10.72 -3.09 -17.46
CA GLY A 327 -11.73 -4.11 -17.18
C GLY A 327 -13.16 -3.57 -17.14
N SER A 328 -14.10 -4.46 -16.85
CA SER A 328 -15.53 -4.15 -16.91
C SER A 328 -15.95 -3.23 -15.77
N ARG A 329 -16.89 -2.32 -16.05
CA ARG A 329 -17.46 -1.40 -15.04
C ARG A 329 -16.41 -0.53 -14.35
N VAL A 330 -15.32 -0.22 -15.03
CA VAL A 330 -14.31 0.73 -14.55
C VAL A 330 -14.76 2.16 -14.83
N THR A 331 -14.61 3.03 -13.85
CA THR A 331 -14.91 4.46 -13.98
C THR A 331 -13.62 5.25 -13.94
N LEU A 332 -13.20 5.79 -15.08
CA LEU A 332 -12.13 6.78 -15.19
C LEU A 332 -12.77 8.17 -15.19
N LYS A 333 -12.56 8.98 -14.14
CA LYS A 333 -13.12 10.34 -14.09
C LYS A 333 -12.34 11.34 -14.97
N MET A 334 -12.74 12.60 -14.91
CA MET A 334 -12.13 13.71 -15.66
C MET A 334 -10.61 13.77 -15.48
N ASP A 335 -9.89 14.09 -16.56
CA ASP A 335 -8.42 14.28 -16.60
C ASP A 335 -7.58 13.09 -16.12
N VAL A 336 -8.17 11.89 -16.02
CA VAL A 336 -7.42 10.67 -15.67
C VAL A 336 -6.46 10.30 -16.79
N GLN A 337 -5.25 9.87 -16.43
CA GLN A 337 -4.24 9.38 -17.38
C GLN A 337 -3.92 7.92 -17.06
N VAL A 338 -4.14 7.03 -18.02
CA VAL A 338 -3.73 5.62 -17.96
C VAL A 338 -2.64 5.41 -19.00
N GLN A 339 -1.44 5.13 -18.54
CA GLN A 339 -0.24 5.03 -19.38
C GLN A 339 0.00 3.59 -19.87
N GLU A 340 1.06 3.42 -20.67
CA GLU A 340 1.31 2.23 -21.47
C GLU A 340 1.46 0.96 -20.63
N ASP A 341 0.88 -0.13 -21.11
CA ASP A 341 0.89 -1.45 -20.47
C ASP A 341 0.24 -1.49 -19.08
N ALA A 342 -0.43 -0.42 -18.65
CA ALA A 342 -1.21 -0.43 -17.42
C ALA A 342 -2.45 -1.32 -17.57
N VAL A 343 -2.83 -2.00 -16.50
CA VAL A 343 -4.00 -2.89 -16.46
C VAL A 343 -4.87 -2.56 -15.27
N ILE A 344 -6.11 -2.18 -15.53
CA ILE A 344 -7.11 -1.85 -14.51
C ILE A 344 -8.13 -2.98 -14.46
N GLY A 345 -8.20 -3.69 -13.34
CA GLY A 345 -9.18 -4.74 -13.11
C GLY A 345 -10.60 -4.21 -12.96
N ASP A 346 -11.58 -5.12 -12.98
CA ASP A 346 -13.00 -4.78 -12.95
C ASP A 346 -13.40 -3.90 -11.75
N ARG A 347 -14.43 -3.08 -11.95
CA ARG A 347 -15.08 -2.27 -10.89
C ARG A 347 -14.14 -1.31 -10.15
N CYS A 348 -13.04 -0.90 -10.78
CA CYS A 348 -12.18 0.14 -10.23
C CYS A 348 -12.76 1.55 -10.45
N LEU A 349 -12.55 2.44 -9.48
CA LEU A 349 -12.86 3.86 -9.57
C LEU A 349 -11.55 4.65 -9.55
N ILE A 350 -11.25 5.36 -10.64
CA ILE A 350 -10.08 6.22 -10.75
C ILE A 350 -10.57 7.68 -10.72
N ASP A 351 -10.33 8.37 -9.61
CA ASP A 351 -10.87 9.72 -9.40
C ASP A 351 -10.10 10.80 -10.18
N VAL A 352 -10.67 12.01 -10.24
CA VAL A 352 -10.27 13.12 -11.11
C VAL A 352 -8.77 13.41 -11.05
N GLY A 353 -8.16 13.61 -12.22
CA GLY A 353 -6.76 14.01 -12.36
C GLY A 353 -5.72 12.96 -11.94
N SER A 354 -6.14 11.73 -11.66
CA SER A 354 -5.22 10.66 -11.25
C SER A 354 -4.44 10.09 -12.42
N LYS A 355 -3.22 9.62 -12.15
CA LYS A 355 -2.30 9.07 -13.15
C LYS A 355 -1.89 7.65 -12.79
N ILE A 356 -2.18 6.71 -13.67
CA ILE A 356 -1.71 5.33 -13.58
C ILE A 356 -0.46 5.22 -14.45
N ARG A 357 0.69 4.98 -13.81
CA ARG A 357 1.99 4.88 -14.48
C ARG A 357 2.10 3.61 -15.34
N PRO A 358 3.10 3.54 -16.25
CA PRO A 358 3.22 2.41 -17.15
C PRO A 358 3.40 1.11 -16.38
N ARG A 359 2.85 0.01 -16.92
CA ARG A 359 2.95 -1.36 -16.37
C ARG A 359 2.35 -1.55 -14.97
N VAL A 360 1.64 -0.56 -14.43
CA VAL A 360 0.91 -0.68 -13.16
C VAL A 360 -0.33 -1.55 -13.35
N LYS A 361 -0.54 -2.49 -12.42
CA LYS A 361 -1.70 -3.38 -12.42
C LYS A 361 -2.57 -3.13 -11.19
N LEU A 362 -3.84 -2.82 -11.40
CA LEU A 362 -4.83 -2.68 -10.33
C LEU A 362 -5.71 -3.92 -10.32
N TRP A 363 -5.79 -4.63 -9.20
CA TRP A 363 -6.75 -5.72 -9.03
C TRP A 363 -8.18 -5.18 -9.03
N PRO A 364 -9.21 -6.03 -9.14
CA PRO A 364 -10.59 -5.55 -9.06
C PRO A 364 -10.90 -4.77 -7.77
N ASP A 365 -11.93 -3.92 -7.85
CA ASP A 365 -12.53 -3.20 -6.74
C ASP A 365 -11.60 -2.18 -6.04
N LYS A 366 -10.71 -1.51 -6.81
CA LYS A 366 -9.78 -0.51 -6.29
C LYS A 366 -10.31 0.92 -6.47
N ILE A 367 -10.07 1.76 -5.48
CA ILE A 367 -10.41 3.19 -5.51
C ILE A 367 -9.11 3.99 -5.45
N ILE A 368 -8.82 4.74 -6.52
CA ILE A 368 -7.68 5.66 -6.58
C ILE A 368 -8.19 7.07 -6.29
N GLU A 369 -7.68 7.68 -5.22
CA GLU A 369 -8.11 9.00 -4.75
C GLU A 369 -7.64 10.11 -5.70
N ARG A 370 -8.38 11.23 -5.70
CA ARG A 370 -8.17 12.37 -6.61
C ARG A 370 -6.72 12.83 -6.65
N GLY A 371 -6.22 13.12 -7.86
CA GLY A 371 -4.87 13.66 -8.09
C GLY A 371 -3.73 12.68 -7.80
N SER A 372 -4.04 11.43 -7.46
CA SER A 372 -3.02 10.44 -7.12
C SER A 372 -2.19 10.04 -8.34
N THR A 373 -0.88 9.87 -8.16
CA THR A 373 -0.04 9.15 -9.11
C THR A 373 0.23 7.76 -8.56
N VAL A 374 -0.28 6.74 -9.24
CA VAL A 374 -0.09 5.33 -8.87
C VAL A 374 1.14 4.82 -9.60
N THR A 375 2.18 4.49 -8.82
CA THR A 375 3.50 4.04 -9.33
C THR A 375 3.75 2.55 -9.13
N MET A 376 2.88 1.85 -8.38
CA MET A 376 3.00 0.41 -8.14
C MET A 376 1.65 -0.29 -8.21
N SER A 377 1.69 -1.57 -8.55
CA SER A 377 0.51 -2.43 -8.66
C SER A 377 -0.18 -2.62 -7.31
N LEU A 378 -1.51 -2.64 -7.31
CA LEU A 378 -2.35 -2.78 -6.13
C LEU A 378 -3.07 -4.12 -6.15
N ILE A 379 -2.56 -5.07 -5.36
CA ILE A 379 -3.14 -6.41 -5.17
C ILE A 379 -4.08 -6.40 -3.96
N TRP A 380 -3.58 -5.92 -2.82
CA TRP A 380 -4.27 -5.89 -1.52
C TRP A 380 -4.59 -4.46 -1.10
N GLY A 381 -5.67 -4.29 -0.34
CA GLY A 381 -6.17 -2.97 0.06
C GLY A 381 -7.01 -2.30 -1.04
N ASN A 382 -7.82 -1.31 -0.65
CA ASN A 382 -8.80 -0.69 -1.54
C ASN A 382 -8.45 0.75 -1.94
N ARG A 383 -7.37 1.34 -1.39
CA ARG A 383 -7.03 2.76 -1.60
C ARG A 383 -5.52 3.01 -1.72
N TRP A 384 -5.13 3.96 -2.56
CA TRP A 384 -3.77 4.46 -2.74
C TRP A 384 -3.67 5.93 -2.26
N ARG A 385 -2.66 6.27 -1.45
CA ARG A 385 -2.44 7.63 -0.89
C ARG A 385 -1.07 8.19 -1.29
N GLY A 386 -0.98 9.52 -1.49
CA GLY A 386 0.07 10.19 -2.27
C GLY A 386 1.46 10.44 -1.64
N ASN A 387 1.65 10.41 -0.31
CA ASN A 387 2.95 10.68 0.35
C ASN A 387 3.37 9.51 1.27
N LEU A 388 4.69 9.25 1.36
CA LEU A 388 5.25 8.16 2.16
C LEU A 388 5.40 8.58 3.63
N PHE A 389 6.01 9.76 3.87
CA PHE A 389 6.17 10.31 5.23
C PHE A 389 4.94 11.08 5.69
N ARG A 390 4.57 10.82 6.94
CA ARG A 390 3.58 11.54 7.75
C ARG A 390 4.30 12.32 8.86
N ASP A 391 3.58 12.79 9.89
CA ASP A 391 4.16 13.69 10.89
C ASP A 391 5.31 13.06 11.69
N LEU A 392 5.11 11.82 12.17
CA LEU A 392 6.08 11.09 12.98
C LEU A 392 6.99 10.15 12.16
N GLY A 393 6.70 9.94 10.87
CA GLY A 393 7.41 8.97 10.03
C GLY A 393 6.48 8.27 9.04
N VAL A 394 6.83 7.05 8.63
CA VAL A 394 6.06 6.27 7.65
C VAL A 394 5.08 5.35 8.37
N ALA A 395 3.79 5.49 8.10
CA ALA A 395 2.74 4.74 8.80
C ALA A 395 1.73 4.09 7.85
N GLY A 396 1.32 2.86 8.18
CA GLY A 396 0.29 2.12 7.45
C GLY A 396 -0.16 0.85 8.18
N LEU A 397 -1.23 0.22 7.69
CA LEU A 397 -1.78 -1.01 8.25
C LEU A 397 -0.70 -2.12 8.32
N SER A 398 -0.56 -2.70 9.51
CA SER A 398 0.47 -3.69 9.80
C SER A 398 0.30 -4.93 8.92
N ASN A 399 1.34 -5.32 8.19
CA ASN A 399 1.33 -6.50 7.30
C ASN A 399 0.29 -6.43 6.14
N ILE A 400 -0.23 -5.24 5.84
CA ILE A 400 -1.08 -4.98 4.68
C ILE A 400 -0.44 -3.89 3.82
N GLU A 401 -0.20 -2.72 4.41
CA GLU A 401 0.47 -1.59 3.75
C GLU A 401 1.96 -1.57 4.11
N ILE A 402 2.29 -1.81 5.38
CA ILE A 402 3.67 -1.94 5.86
C ILE A 402 4.02 -3.43 5.89
N THR A 403 4.54 -3.93 4.76
CA THR A 403 4.97 -5.32 4.56
C THR A 403 6.50 -5.45 4.67
N PRO A 404 7.06 -6.67 4.79
CA PRO A 404 8.52 -6.86 4.75
C PRO A 404 9.18 -6.32 3.48
N ASP A 405 8.54 -6.48 2.32
CA ASP A 405 9.06 -5.97 1.04
C ASP A 405 9.13 -4.43 1.03
N PHE A 406 8.04 -3.77 1.42
CA PHE A 406 7.99 -2.33 1.61
C PHE A 406 9.08 -1.85 2.58
N ALA A 407 9.26 -2.57 3.69
CA ALA A 407 10.25 -2.26 4.72
C ALA A 407 11.70 -2.42 4.20
N CYS A 408 11.99 -3.45 3.40
CA CYS A 408 13.29 -3.60 2.74
C CYS A 408 13.60 -2.40 1.83
N ARG A 409 12.65 -2.01 0.98
CA ARG A 409 12.81 -0.84 0.10
C ARG A 409 13.02 0.45 0.89
N LEU A 410 12.25 0.63 1.96
CA LEU A 410 12.35 1.80 2.84
C LEU A 410 13.72 1.86 3.54
N GLY A 411 14.21 0.73 4.04
CA GLY A 411 15.54 0.61 4.64
C GLY A 411 16.66 0.91 3.66
N ALA A 412 16.59 0.36 2.44
CA ALA A 412 17.57 0.63 1.38
C ALA A 412 17.57 2.11 0.97
N ALA A 413 16.40 2.72 0.83
CA ALA A 413 16.26 4.13 0.50
C ALA A 413 16.85 5.04 1.58
N PHE A 414 16.55 4.74 2.85
CA PHE A 414 17.09 5.48 3.99
C PHE A 414 18.61 5.36 4.06
N GLY A 415 19.16 4.15 4.04
CA GLY A 415 20.60 3.92 4.11
C GLY A 415 21.38 4.57 2.97
N SER A 416 20.83 4.56 1.75
CA SER A 416 21.42 5.23 0.58
C SER A 416 21.49 6.76 0.71
N CYS A 417 20.67 7.35 1.58
CA CYS A 417 20.61 8.80 1.78
C CYS A 417 21.53 9.30 2.88
N LEU A 418 22.06 8.41 3.73
CA LEU A 418 22.83 8.77 4.92
C LEU A 418 24.30 9.11 4.60
N PRO A 419 24.89 10.09 5.32
CA PRO A 419 26.31 10.38 5.22
C PRO A 419 27.16 9.34 5.99
N PRO A 420 28.45 9.18 5.64
CA PRO A 420 29.40 8.45 6.49
C PRO A 420 29.54 9.10 7.89
N PRO A 421 29.78 8.34 8.97
CA PRO A 421 29.96 6.89 9.00
C PRO A 421 28.63 6.15 8.85
N HIS A 422 28.61 5.04 8.11
CA HIS A 422 27.40 4.28 7.79
C HIS A 422 26.84 3.44 8.95
N ARG A 423 26.94 3.92 10.21
CA ARG A 423 26.36 3.25 11.38
C ARG A 423 24.94 3.72 11.61
N VAL A 424 23.99 2.79 11.61
CA VAL A 424 22.56 3.04 11.80
C VAL A 424 22.04 2.24 12.99
N VAL A 425 21.45 2.93 13.95
CA VAL A 425 20.82 2.27 15.10
C VAL A 425 19.43 1.77 14.72
N THR A 426 19.05 0.56 15.13
CA THR A 426 17.68 0.05 14.93
C THR A 426 17.05 -0.38 16.25
N SER A 427 15.77 -0.07 16.44
CA SER A 427 15.01 -0.39 17.65
C SER A 427 13.55 -0.67 17.31
N ARG A 428 12.80 -1.20 18.28
CA ARG A 428 11.35 -1.46 18.11
C ARG A 428 10.60 -1.55 19.43
N ASP A 429 9.27 -1.54 19.34
CA ASP A 429 8.34 -1.90 20.42
C ASP A 429 8.29 -3.41 20.72
N SER A 430 7.48 -3.88 21.68
CA SER A 430 7.41 -5.31 22.01
C SER A 430 6.67 -6.21 20.99
N THR A 431 6.07 -5.65 19.94
CA THR A 431 5.14 -6.36 19.06
C THR A 431 5.83 -7.24 18.01
N ARG A 432 5.10 -8.27 17.55
CA ARG A 432 5.58 -9.22 16.51
C ARG A 432 5.70 -8.56 15.14
N SER A 433 4.76 -7.69 14.77
CA SER A 433 4.79 -6.97 13.50
C SER A 433 5.98 -6.04 13.42
N SER A 434 6.25 -5.27 14.48
CA SER A 434 7.42 -4.37 14.50
C SER A 434 8.73 -5.14 14.45
N ARG A 435 8.82 -6.31 15.12
CA ARG A 435 9.98 -7.21 15.02
C ARG A 435 10.24 -7.67 13.58
N MET A 436 9.19 -8.05 12.85
CA MET A 436 9.29 -8.47 11.45
C MET A 436 9.78 -7.31 10.57
N ILE A 437 9.14 -6.14 10.66
CA ILE A 437 9.49 -4.96 9.86
C ILE A 437 10.91 -4.46 10.14
N LYS A 438 11.30 -4.37 11.42
CA LYS A 438 12.67 -3.96 11.79
C LYS A 438 13.74 -4.90 11.23
N ARG A 439 13.47 -6.21 11.15
CA ARG A 439 14.41 -7.18 10.55
C ARG A 439 14.58 -6.96 9.05
N ALA A 440 13.49 -6.68 8.34
CA ALA A 440 13.53 -6.35 6.91
C ALA A 440 14.33 -5.06 6.65
N ILE A 441 14.09 -4.01 7.44
CA ILE A 441 14.86 -2.76 7.37
C ILE A 441 16.34 -3.01 7.66
N ALA A 442 16.66 -3.72 8.74
CA ALA A 442 18.03 -4.03 9.10
C ALA A 442 18.76 -4.79 7.98
N ALA A 443 18.14 -5.80 7.38
CA ALA A 443 18.74 -6.54 6.27
C ALA A 443 19.01 -5.65 5.04
N ALA A 444 18.08 -4.75 4.70
CA ALA A 444 18.26 -3.84 3.59
C ALA A 444 19.35 -2.79 3.83
N LEU A 445 19.52 -2.32 5.07
CA LEU A 445 20.60 -1.42 5.46
C LEU A 445 21.98 -2.05 5.22
N LEU A 446 22.17 -3.34 5.54
CA LEU A 446 23.43 -4.04 5.24
C LEU A 446 23.74 -4.06 3.74
N GLY A 447 22.71 -4.29 2.92
CA GLY A 447 22.81 -4.38 1.46
C GLY A 447 23.17 -3.06 0.76
N VAL A 448 23.09 -1.94 1.48
CA VAL A 448 23.52 -0.62 1.01
C VAL A 448 24.78 -0.13 1.77
N GLY A 449 25.50 -1.05 2.42
CA GLY A 449 26.78 -0.79 3.08
C GLY A 449 26.68 -0.16 4.46
N CYS A 450 25.50 -0.18 5.10
CA CYS A 450 25.34 0.35 6.46
C CYS A 450 25.56 -0.71 7.54
N ASP A 451 26.40 -0.40 8.51
CA ASP A 451 26.53 -1.15 9.76
C ASP A 451 25.32 -0.89 10.66
N VAL A 452 24.64 -1.94 11.07
CA VAL A 452 23.45 -1.87 11.92
C VAL A 452 23.80 -2.18 13.37
N ILE A 453 23.37 -1.31 14.28
CA ILE A 453 23.45 -1.50 15.73
C ILE A 453 22.03 -1.75 16.27
N ASP A 454 21.70 -2.99 16.62
CA ASP A 454 20.37 -3.42 17.03
C ASP A 454 20.17 -3.29 18.55
N MET A 455 19.30 -2.37 18.97
CA MET A 455 18.90 -2.15 20.37
C MET A 455 17.73 -3.04 20.81
N ARG A 456 17.23 -3.94 19.96
CA ARG A 456 16.14 -4.87 20.28
C ARG A 456 14.85 -4.11 20.69
N SER A 457 14.26 -4.47 21.84
CA SER A 457 13.10 -3.76 22.42
C SER A 457 13.62 -2.71 23.35
N THR A 458 13.24 -1.46 23.17
CA THR A 458 13.60 -0.40 24.13
C THR A 458 12.65 0.78 23.97
N ALA A 459 12.70 1.72 24.92
CA ALA A 459 11.96 2.97 24.86
C ALA A 459 12.64 3.94 23.87
N VAL A 460 11.83 4.71 23.13
CA VAL A 460 12.32 5.68 22.13
C VAL A 460 13.31 6.71 22.71
N PRO A 461 13.13 7.26 23.93
CA PRO A 461 14.09 8.21 24.51
C PRO A 461 15.52 7.65 24.59
N ILE A 462 15.66 6.37 24.97
CA ILE A 462 16.96 5.68 25.04
C ILE A 462 17.59 5.56 23.65
N VAL A 463 16.79 5.35 22.60
CA VAL A 463 17.28 5.30 21.21
C VAL A 463 17.84 6.65 20.79
N ARG A 464 17.10 7.74 21.06
CA ARG A 464 17.51 9.10 20.71
C ARG A 464 18.81 9.50 21.40
N HIS A 465 18.91 9.23 22.71
CA HIS A 465 20.14 9.42 23.47
C HIS A 465 21.29 8.59 22.89
N PHE A 466 21.05 7.30 22.65
CA PHE A 466 22.12 6.38 22.24
C PHE A 466 22.72 6.75 20.88
N VAL A 467 21.90 7.11 19.90
CA VAL A 467 22.32 7.58 18.56
C VAL A 467 23.32 8.72 18.65
N ARG A 468 22.98 9.75 19.43
CA ARG A 468 23.85 10.90 19.70
C ARG A 468 25.13 10.47 20.41
N SER A 469 25.00 9.62 21.42
CA SER A 469 26.12 9.21 22.29
C SER A 469 27.24 8.48 21.53
N ILE A 470 26.91 7.73 20.48
CA ILE A 470 27.88 6.95 19.69
C ILE A 470 28.28 7.62 18.37
N GLY A 471 27.67 8.76 18.02
CA GLY A 471 27.84 9.41 16.72
C GLY A 471 27.42 8.51 15.55
N ALA A 472 26.23 7.90 15.63
CA ALA A 472 25.63 7.19 14.50
C ALA A 472 25.07 8.17 13.47
N ALA A 473 25.02 7.79 12.19
CA ALA A 473 24.47 8.65 11.13
C ALA A 473 22.95 8.87 11.26
N GLY A 474 22.26 7.93 11.91
CA GLY A 474 20.84 8.02 12.20
C GLY A 474 20.31 6.75 12.84
N ALA A 475 18.98 6.66 12.93
CA ALA A 475 18.31 5.49 13.47
C ALA A 475 16.95 5.23 12.85
N VAL A 476 16.49 3.99 13.00
CA VAL A 476 15.13 3.58 12.68
C VAL A 476 14.48 2.91 13.90
N ASN A 477 13.36 3.47 14.36
CA ASN A 477 12.51 2.85 15.37
C ASN A 477 11.22 2.34 14.73
N VAL A 478 10.84 1.09 15.03
CA VAL A 478 9.60 0.50 14.53
C VAL A 478 8.65 0.22 15.69
N ARG A 479 7.49 0.87 15.71
CA ARG A 479 6.45 0.62 16.73
C ARG A 479 5.05 0.61 16.15
N LYS A 480 4.05 0.28 16.95
CA LYS A 480 2.66 0.58 16.64
C LYS A 480 2.42 2.08 16.73
N LEU A 481 1.53 2.59 15.88
CA LEU A 481 1.10 3.98 16.00
C LEU A 481 0.46 4.16 17.38
N PRO A 482 0.87 5.15 18.20
CA PRO A 482 0.37 5.30 19.56
C PRO A 482 -1.15 5.40 19.69
N THR A 483 -1.82 5.93 18.66
CA THR A 483 -3.28 6.09 18.60
C THR A 483 -4.01 4.91 17.93
N ASN A 484 -3.29 3.96 17.32
CA ASN A 484 -3.90 2.85 16.58
C ASN A 484 -2.99 1.60 16.51
N SER A 485 -3.34 0.58 17.29
CA SER A 485 -2.59 -0.69 17.38
C SER A 485 -2.59 -1.54 16.09
N ARG A 486 -3.47 -1.25 15.12
CA ARG A 486 -3.48 -1.93 13.80
C ARG A 486 -2.47 -1.33 12.83
N VAL A 487 -1.95 -0.15 13.11
CA VAL A 487 -1.03 0.59 12.24
C VAL A 487 0.40 0.43 12.75
N THR A 488 1.34 0.11 11.86
CA THR A 488 2.78 0.16 12.14
C THR A 488 3.29 1.55 11.75
N LEU A 489 4.11 2.13 12.62
CA LEU A 489 4.85 3.36 12.43
C LEU A 489 6.35 3.04 12.36
N VAL A 490 7.01 3.50 11.30
CA VAL A 490 8.46 3.48 11.13
C VAL A 490 8.97 4.90 11.26
N GLU A 491 9.68 5.16 12.35
CA GLU A 491 10.24 6.46 12.69
C GLU A 491 11.72 6.47 12.29
N MET A 492 12.18 7.56 11.70
CA MET A 492 13.57 7.74 11.32
C MET A 492 14.14 8.96 12.02
N PHE A 493 15.34 8.80 12.58
CA PHE A 493 16.05 9.84 13.29
C PHE A 493 17.37 10.15 12.60
N ASP A 494 17.78 11.42 12.68
CA ASP A 494 19.10 11.85 12.23
C ASP A 494 20.17 11.58 13.32
N SER A 495 21.42 11.94 13.03
CA SER A 495 22.56 11.79 13.96
C SER A 495 22.41 12.51 15.31
N ARG A 496 21.48 13.46 15.43
CA ARG A 496 21.21 14.22 16.67
C ARG A 496 20.11 13.57 17.51
N GLY A 497 19.47 12.50 17.01
CA GLY A 497 18.37 11.81 17.68
C GLY A 497 17.01 12.51 17.52
N THR A 498 16.90 13.50 16.62
CA THR A 498 15.63 14.15 16.26
C THR A 498 15.07 13.57 14.97
N TYR A 499 13.80 13.86 14.64
CA TYR A 499 13.20 13.42 13.38
C TYR A 499 13.93 14.00 12.16
N LEU A 500 13.90 13.27 11.04
CA LEU A 500 14.54 13.73 9.81
C LEU A 500 14.05 15.13 9.36
N PRO A 501 14.96 16.01 8.91
CA PRO A 501 14.58 17.23 8.21
C PRO A 501 13.75 16.93 6.96
N ARG A 502 12.81 17.81 6.60
CA ARG A 502 11.94 17.66 5.41
C ARG A 502 12.72 17.47 4.11
N SER A 503 13.89 18.06 3.99
CA SER A 503 14.79 17.89 2.83
C SER A 503 15.29 16.44 2.71
N LEU A 504 15.64 15.81 3.83
CA LEU A 504 16.11 14.43 3.87
C LEU A 504 14.95 13.44 3.70
N GLU A 505 13.78 13.69 4.29
CA GLU A 505 12.56 12.90 4.01
C GLU A 505 12.27 12.85 2.51
N ARG A 506 12.22 14.02 1.83
CA ARG A 506 12.01 14.09 0.38
C ARG A 506 13.08 13.34 -0.40
N LYS A 507 14.34 13.36 0.05
CA LYS A 507 15.42 12.60 -0.58
C LYS A 507 15.15 11.10 -0.45
N VAL A 508 14.80 10.62 0.75
CA VAL A 508 14.43 9.22 1.00
C VAL A 508 13.20 8.81 0.18
N GLU A 509 12.16 9.64 0.10
CA GLU A 509 10.97 9.38 -0.73
C GLU A 509 11.35 9.25 -2.21
N ASN A 510 12.12 10.19 -2.73
CA ASN A 510 12.55 10.17 -4.12
C ASN A 510 13.37 8.90 -4.41
N THR A 511 14.31 8.54 -3.54
CA THR A 511 15.08 7.30 -3.65
C THR A 511 14.18 6.07 -3.56
N PHE A 512 13.20 6.05 -2.65
CA PHE A 512 12.25 4.94 -2.50
C PHE A 512 11.38 4.71 -3.74
N PHE A 513 10.84 5.78 -4.31
CA PHE A 513 9.96 5.71 -5.49
C PHE A 513 10.71 5.49 -6.79
N ARG A 514 11.94 6.01 -6.92
CA ARG A 514 12.81 5.76 -8.09
C ARG A 514 13.54 4.42 -8.02
N GLU A 515 13.54 3.78 -6.85
CA GLU A 515 14.31 2.57 -6.56
C GLU A 515 15.83 2.75 -6.81
N ASP A 516 16.31 3.97 -6.64
CA ASP A 516 17.71 4.37 -6.88
C ASP A 516 18.58 4.07 -5.66
N PHE A 517 18.64 2.78 -5.28
CA PHE A 517 19.35 2.32 -4.10
C PHE A 517 20.85 2.18 -4.38
N HIS A 518 21.67 2.66 -3.44
CA HIS A 518 23.09 2.34 -3.45
C HIS A 518 23.27 0.82 -3.36
N ARG A 519 24.15 0.24 -4.19
CA ARG A 519 24.49 -1.19 -4.15
C ARG A 519 25.96 -1.32 -3.81
N THR A 520 26.22 -2.14 -2.80
CA THR A 520 27.54 -2.36 -2.24
C THR A 520 28.09 -3.69 -2.74
N ASP A 521 29.41 -3.75 -2.94
CA ASP A 521 30.10 -4.99 -3.27
C ASP A 521 29.87 -6.03 -2.15
N PRO A 522 29.74 -7.33 -2.46
CA PRO A 522 29.59 -8.37 -1.43
C PRO A 522 30.62 -8.33 -0.30
N ASP A 523 31.85 -7.90 -0.58
CA ASP A 523 32.93 -7.81 0.42
C ASP A 523 32.79 -6.59 1.35
N ASP A 524 31.99 -5.60 0.96
CA ASP A 524 31.77 -4.33 1.67
C ASP A 524 30.38 -4.27 2.36
N LEU A 525 29.66 -5.38 2.43
CA LEU A 525 28.35 -5.44 3.10
C LEU A 525 28.46 -5.06 4.57
N GLY A 526 27.47 -4.30 5.05
CA GLY A 526 27.42 -3.89 6.45
C GLY A 526 27.25 -5.07 7.43
N SER A 527 27.61 -4.83 8.69
CA SER A 527 27.51 -5.83 9.76
C SER A 527 26.37 -5.54 10.75
N ILE A 528 25.88 -6.56 11.48
CA ILE A 528 24.93 -6.37 12.60
C ILE A 528 25.66 -6.59 13.93
N THR A 529 25.56 -5.60 14.82
CA THR A 529 25.99 -5.72 16.22
C THR A 529 24.83 -5.40 17.17
N TYR A 530 24.93 -5.85 18.43
CA TYR A 530 23.94 -5.56 19.47
C TYR A 530 24.44 -4.51 20.44
N ALA A 531 23.58 -3.58 20.84
CA ALA A 531 23.92 -2.50 21.76
C ALA A 531 23.95 -2.99 23.23
N ALA A 532 25.01 -3.68 23.63
CA ALA A 532 25.09 -4.34 24.94
C ALA A 532 25.09 -3.37 26.14
N ARG A 533 25.53 -2.12 25.97
CA ARG A 533 25.67 -1.12 27.05
C ARG A 533 24.82 0.14 26.88
N ALA A 534 23.80 0.10 26.03
CA ALA A 534 23.00 1.30 25.73
C ALA A 534 22.20 1.80 26.93
N ILE A 535 21.62 0.87 27.69
CA ILE A 535 20.83 1.16 28.89
C ILE A 535 21.72 1.76 29.99
N GLU A 536 22.87 1.14 30.25
CA GLU A 536 23.80 1.59 31.29
C GLU A 536 24.37 2.96 30.98
N ARG A 537 24.59 3.27 29.70
CA ARG A 537 25.05 4.59 29.27
C ARG A 537 23.97 5.65 29.44
N TYR A 538 22.74 5.35 29.04
CA TYR A 538 21.61 6.23 29.30
C TYR A 538 21.42 6.47 30.80
N GLU A 539 21.45 5.42 31.64
CA GLU A 539 21.36 5.58 33.10
C GLU A 539 22.49 6.44 33.66
N HIS A 540 23.73 6.24 33.22
CA HIS A 540 24.87 7.04 33.68
C HIS A 540 24.64 8.54 33.39
N ASP A 541 24.40 8.88 32.12
CA ASP A 541 24.24 10.26 31.67
C ASP A 541 22.96 10.88 32.29
N PHE A 542 21.91 10.08 32.48
CA PHE A 542 20.68 10.48 33.18
C PHE A 542 20.97 11.01 34.58
N PHE A 543 21.72 10.26 35.40
CA PHE A 543 22.03 10.69 36.77
C PHE A 543 23.08 11.81 36.80
N GLU A 544 24.01 11.83 35.84
CA GLU A 544 25.00 12.90 35.71
C GLU A 544 24.33 14.26 35.45
N VAL A 545 23.32 14.31 34.58
CA VAL A 545 22.58 15.54 34.24
C VAL A 545 21.49 15.86 35.28
N LEU A 546 20.87 14.85 35.89
CA LEU A 546 19.81 15.06 36.87
C LEU A 546 20.35 15.73 38.15
N GLN A 547 21.49 15.25 38.65
CA GLN A 547 22.07 15.65 39.93
C GLN A 547 21.03 15.68 41.07
N PRO A 548 20.45 14.52 41.44
CA PRO A 548 19.36 14.47 42.40
C PRO A 548 19.79 15.04 43.76
N PRO A 549 18.94 15.83 44.44
CA PRO A 549 19.28 16.42 45.73
C PRO A 549 19.47 15.35 46.81
N GLU A 550 20.44 15.54 47.70
CA GLU A 550 20.54 14.73 48.92
C GLU A 550 19.38 15.06 49.86
N THR A 551 18.48 14.11 50.10
CA THR A 551 17.29 14.31 50.93
C THR A 551 16.98 13.09 51.80
N GLU A 552 16.57 13.34 53.04
CA GLU A 552 16.08 12.32 53.97
C GLU A 552 14.60 11.94 53.70
N SER A 553 13.88 12.77 52.94
CA SER A 553 12.46 12.57 52.63
C SER A 553 12.29 11.60 51.45
N LYS A 554 11.75 10.41 51.73
CA LYS A 554 11.41 9.40 50.74
C LYS A 554 9.99 9.64 50.23
N LEU A 555 9.87 10.20 49.02
CA LEU A 555 8.58 10.27 48.35
C LEU A 555 8.07 8.87 48.03
N ARG A 556 6.77 8.68 48.19
CA ARG A 556 6.02 7.47 47.83
C ARG A 556 5.28 7.74 46.54
N VAL A 557 5.59 6.97 45.50
CA VAL A 557 5.10 7.19 44.14
C VAL A 557 4.40 5.95 43.59
N VAL A 558 3.25 6.16 42.95
CA VAL A 558 2.58 5.10 42.16
C VAL A 558 2.96 5.28 40.69
N CYS A 559 3.63 4.30 40.09
CA CYS A 559 4.09 4.35 38.70
C CYS A 559 3.30 3.38 37.82
N ASP A 560 2.60 3.86 36.81
CA ASP A 560 1.97 3.03 35.79
C ASP A 560 2.78 3.05 34.48
N TYR A 561 3.36 1.89 34.14
CA TYR A 561 4.27 1.71 33.01
C TYR A 561 3.62 1.34 31.68
N GLY A 562 2.31 1.13 31.66
CA GLY A 562 1.55 0.88 30.43
C GLY A 562 1.92 -0.35 29.62
N HIS A 563 2.37 -1.42 30.28
CA HIS A 563 2.77 -2.67 29.64
C HIS A 563 3.90 -2.52 28.61
N THR A 564 4.74 -1.49 28.76
CA THR A 564 5.83 -1.17 27.83
C THR A 564 7.19 -1.72 28.31
N PRO A 565 8.26 -1.67 27.48
CA PRO A 565 9.60 -2.03 27.90
C PRO A 565 10.15 -1.23 29.09
N LEU A 566 9.57 -0.06 29.41
CA LEU A 566 9.99 0.80 30.53
C LEU A 566 9.92 0.06 31.87
N ALA A 567 8.95 -0.84 32.03
CA ALA A 567 8.73 -1.55 33.29
C ALA A 567 9.90 -2.43 33.73
N ALA A 568 10.79 -2.82 32.80
CA ALA A 568 11.98 -3.60 33.11
C ALA A 568 13.17 -2.73 33.58
N LEU A 569 13.12 -1.42 33.32
CA LEU A 569 14.25 -0.49 33.49
C LEU A 569 13.98 0.51 34.61
N PHE A 570 12.92 1.29 34.48
CA PHE A 570 12.70 2.48 35.30
C PHE A 570 12.51 2.20 36.80
N PRO A 571 11.91 1.07 37.26
CA PRO A 571 11.86 0.77 38.69
C PRO A 571 13.24 0.77 39.38
N GLY A 572 14.28 0.28 38.69
CA GLY A 572 15.65 0.30 39.21
C GLY A 572 16.21 1.71 39.34
N MET A 573 15.93 2.58 38.36
CA MET A 573 16.31 3.99 38.38
C MET A 573 15.59 4.75 39.52
N MET A 574 14.30 4.48 39.73
CA MET A 574 13.53 5.07 40.84
C MET A 574 14.09 4.66 42.21
N SER A 575 14.55 3.41 42.34
CA SER A 575 15.21 2.96 43.57
C SER A 575 16.53 3.69 43.83
N LYS A 576 17.32 4.00 42.78
CA LYS A 576 18.55 4.81 42.89
C LYS A 576 18.26 6.26 43.32
N LEU A 577 17.08 6.79 43.01
CA LEU A 577 16.60 8.09 43.51
C LEU A 577 16.11 8.05 44.97
N GLY A 578 16.11 6.89 45.62
CA GLY A 578 15.62 6.72 46.99
C GLY A 578 14.09 6.79 47.12
N ILE A 579 13.36 6.59 46.02
CA ILE A 579 11.89 6.72 45.96
C ILE A 579 11.25 5.36 46.24
N GLU A 580 10.25 5.34 47.12
CA GLU A 580 9.42 4.15 47.35
C GLU A 580 8.35 4.08 46.26
N THR A 581 8.28 2.97 45.51
CA THR A 581 7.37 2.87 44.35
C THR A 581 6.42 1.69 44.42
N ILE A 582 5.16 1.92 44.06
CA ILE A 582 4.24 0.86 43.62
C ILE A 582 4.24 0.83 42.10
N SER A 583 4.50 -0.34 41.52
CA SER A 583 4.47 -0.54 40.07
C SER A 583 3.11 -1.08 39.62
N LEU A 584 2.40 -0.32 38.77
CA LEU A 584 1.20 -0.76 38.06
C LEU A 584 1.57 -1.12 36.62
N ASN A 585 0.89 -2.14 36.07
CA ASN A 585 1.06 -2.57 34.68
C ASN A 585 2.54 -2.81 34.29
N GLY A 586 3.31 -3.35 35.24
CA GLY A 586 4.76 -3.55 35.15
C GLY A 586 5.22 -4.76 34.32
N ALA A 587 4.31 -5.43 33.62
CA ALA A 587 4.63 -6.53 32.71
C ALA A 587 4.58 -6.04 31.26
N ASN A 588 5.66 -6.25 30.51
CA ASN A 588 5.72 -5.92 29.08
C ASN A 588 4.81 -6.86 28.26
N ASP A 589 3.67 -6.36 27.79
CA ASP A 589 2.70 -7.12 27.00
C ASP A 589 2.30 -6.36 25.73
N SER A 590 2.78 -6.86 24.60
CA SER A 590 2.50 -6.36 23.25
C SER A 590 1.02 -6.38 22.83
N LYS A 591 0.13 -7.04 23.58
CA LYS A 591 -1.31 -7.04 23.31
C LYS A 591 -2.04 -5.89 24.02
N LEU A 592 -1.45 -5.34 25.07
CA LEU A 592 -2.02 -4.29 25.92
C LEU A 592 -1.36 -2.93 25.70
N ALA A 593 -0.31 -2.88 24.86
CA ALA A 593 0.36 -1.66 24.43
C ALA A 593 0.40 -1.56 22.89
N PRO A 594 0.23 -0.36 22.29
CA PRO A 594 0.00 0.93 22.93
C PRO A 594 -1.44 1.08 23.44
N ARG A 595 -1.63 1.94 24.45
CA ARG A 595 -2.94 2.28 25.01
C ARG A 595 -3.74 3.19 24.08
N THR A 596 -5.05 3.00 24.03
CA THR A 596 -5.96 3.96 23.38
C THR A 596 -6.12 5.22 24.25
N PRO A 597 -6.59 6.35 23.68
CA PRO A 597 -6.91 7.56 24.45
C PRO A 597 -7.88 7.29 25.61
N GLU A 598 -8.90 6.46 25.38
CA GLU A 598 -9.90 6.09 26.40
C GLU A 598 -9.27 5.27 27.53
N GLU A 599 -8.33 4.37 27.20
CA GLU A 599 -7.57 3.63 28.20
C GLU A 599 -6.67 4.56 29.01
N ILE A 600 -6.00 5.54 28.38
CA ILE A 600 -5.18 6.53 29.10
C ILE A 600 -6.04 7.30 30.11
N GLU A 601 -7.24 7.74 29.71
CA GLU A 601 -8.18 8.43 30.60
C GLU A 601 -8.64 7.54 31.76
N ALA A 602 -9.07 6.30 31.47
CA ALA A 602 -9.49 5.34 32.49
C ALA A 602 -8.37 4.99 33.48
N HIS A 603 -7.14 4.80 32.99
CA HIS A 603 -5.98 4.55 33.82
C HIS A 603 -5.59 5.77 34.66
N THR A 604 -5.77 6.98 34.13
CA THR A 604 -5.56 8.22 34.91
C THR A 604 -6.56 8.30 36.06
N GLU A 605 -7.83 7.96 35.83
CA GLU A 605 -8.85 7.93 36.89
C GLU A 605 -8.56 6.87 37.96
N ASN A 606 -8.12 5.68 37.55
CA ASN A 606 -7.67 4.65 38.49
C ASN A 606 -6.47 5.14 39.32
N LEU A 607 -5.51 5.80 38.69
CA LEU A 607 -4.33 6.34 39.37
C LEU A 607 -4.71 7.41 40.40
N LYS A 608 -5.63 8.33 40.07
CA LYS A 608 -6.19 9.31 41.01
C LYS A 608 -6.73 8.66 42.28
N GLN A 609 -7.54 7.61 42.11
CA GLN A 609 -8.15 6.90 43.24
C GLN A 609 -7.11 6.18 44.10
N ILE A 610 -6.09 5.57 43.49
CA ILE A 610 -5.04 4.85 44.21
C ILE A 610 -4.20 5.83 45.03
N VAL A 611 -3.73 6.92 44.41
CA VAL A 611 -2.90 7.93 45.07
C VAL A 611 -3.64 8.55 46.26
N ALA A 612 -4.90 8.97 46.04
CA ALA A 612 -5.70 9.60 47.09
C ALA A 612 -6.04 8.64 48.24
N LYS A 613 -6.46 7.39 47.94
CA LYS A 613 -6.88 6.42 48.98
C LYS A 613 -5.72 5.82 49.76
N LEU A 614 -4.56 5.64 49.12
CA LEU A 614 -3.37 5.09 49.78
C LEU A 614 -2.47 6.18 50.37
N HIS A 615 -2.85 7.46 50.21
CA HIS A 615 -2.09 8.63 50.66
C HIS A 615 -0.65 8.62 50.14
N TYR A 616 -0.48 8.36 48.84
CA TYR A 616 0.81 8.49 48.16
C TYR A 616 1.07 9.95 47.80
N ASP A 617 2.35 10.32 47.67
CA ASP A 617 2.73 11.72 47.46
C ASP A 617 2.54 12.12 45.99
N LEU A 618 2.75 11.18 45.07
CA LEU A 618 2.59 11.36 43.62
C LEU A 618 2.14 10.07 42.93
N GLY A 619 1.50 10.22 41.77
CA GLY A 619 1.33 9.16 40.78
C GLY A 619 1.83 9.60 39.41
N VAL A 620 2.34 8.68 38.60
CA VAL A 620 2.70 8.94 37.20
C VAL A 620 2.15 7.86 36.29
N LEU A 621 1.59 8.29 35.16
CA LEU A 621 1.14 7.44 34.07
C LEU A 621 2.02 7.69 32.85
N PHE A 622 2.83 6.70 32.46
CA PHE A 622 3.61 6.76 31.23
C PHE A 622 2.80 6.25 30.04
N PHE A 623 2.91 6.94 28.90
CA PHE A 623 2.31 6.53 27.63
C PHE A 623 3.21 6.89 26.45
N GLN A 624 2.86 6.41 25.25
CA GLN A 624 3.69 6.48 24.03
C GLN A 624 5.13 5.98 24.26
N GLU A 625 5.28 4.85 24.97
CA GLU A 625 6.58 4.22 25.25
C GLU A 625 7.59 5.15 25.93
N GLY A 626 7.13 5.96 26.88
CA GLY A 626 8.00 6.78 27.72
C GLY A 626 8.33 8.15 27.14
N GLU A 627 7.74 8.54 26.01
CA GLU A 627 7.85 9.91 25.52
C GLU A 627 6.93 10.87 26.26
N ARG A 628 5.83 10.39 26.87
CA ARG A 628 4.82 11.26 27.50
C ARG A 628 4.38 10.77 28.88
N MET A 629 3.95 11.71 29.71
CA MET A 629 3.41 11.44 31.04
C MET A 629 2.19 12.29 31.41
N ALA A 630 1.38 11.74 32.31
CA ALA A 630 0.43 12.47 33.14
C ALA A 630 0.78 12.21 34.61
N VAL A 631 0.59 13.20 35.47
CA VAL A 631 0.99 13.12 36.88
C VAL A 631 -0.24 13.36 37.76
N VAL A 632 -0.33 12.64 38.88
CA VAL A 632 -1.37 12.81 39.88
C VAL A 632 -0.72 13.33 41.16
N ASP A 633 -1.26 14.40 41.74
CA ASP A 633 -0.77 14.94 43.00
C ASP A 633 -1.28 14.17 44.24
N SER A 634 -0.78 14.53 45.42
CA SER A 634 -1.15 13.91 46.70
C SER A 634 -2.63 14.11 47.09
N GLN A 635 -3.34 15.03 46.43
CA GLN A 635 -4.78 15.26 46.65
C GLN A 635 -5.65 14.44 45.66
N GLY A 636 -5.03 13.74 44.72
CA GLY A 636 -5.72 12.97 43.70
C GLY A 636 -6.17 13.80 42.49
N ASN A 637 -5.62 15.00 42.29
CA ASN A 637 -5.86 15.77 41.08
C ASN A 637 -4.87 15.32 39.98
N ALA A 638 -5.38 15.12 38.77
CA ALA A 638 -4.55 14.81 37.62
C ALA A 638 -4.09 16.08 36.91
N HIS A 639 -2.80 16.16 36.68
CA HIS A 639 -2.09 17.18 35.93
C HIS A 639 -1.62 16.56 34.61
N SER A 640 -2.22 17.01 33.51
CA SER A 640 -1.88 16.58 32.15
C SER A 640 -1.90 17.77 31.20
N GLY A 641 -1.32 17.57 30.02
CA GLY A 641 -1.27 18.57 28.96
C GLY A 641 -0.76 19.94 29.43
N THR A 642 -1.52 20.99 29.12
CA THR A 642 -1.16 22.39 29.44
C THR A 642 -0.95 22.65 30.93
N ASN A 643 -1.72 22.00 31.83
CA ASN A 643 -1.57 22.19 33.27
C ASN A 643 -0.24 21.61 33.78
N LEU A 644 0.13 20.43 33.27
CA LEU A 644 1.41 19.82 33.58
C LEU A 644 2.57 20.63 32.97
N LEU A 645 2.39 21.16 31.76
CA LEU A 645 3.36 22.07 31.13
C LEU A 645 3.62 23.28 32.01
N ALA A 646 2.55 23.97 32.46
CA ALA A 646 2.65 25.12 33.34
C ALA A 646 3.36 24.77 34.67
N ALA A 647 2.98 23.66 35.31
CA ALA A 647 3.63 23.19 36.54
C ALA A 647 5.14 22.94 36.35
N MET A 648 5.52 22.25 35.27
CA MET A 648 6.91 21.96 34.95
C MET A 648 7.71 23.24 34.68
N THR A 649 7.20 24.14 33.84
CA THR A 649 7.90 25.41 33.54
C THR A 649 8.05 26.28 34.78
N THR A 650 7.04 26.34 35.64
CA THR A 650 7.09 27.12 36.89
C THR A 650 8.13 26.55 37.85
N LEU A 651 8.19 25.23 38.01
CA LEU A 651 9.19 24.57 38.84
C LEU A 651 10.62 24.80 38.33
N VAL A 652 10.84 24.76 37.02
CA VAL A 652 12.14 25.08 36.41
C VAL A 652 12.49 26.55 36.65
N ALA A 653 11.55 27.48 36.43
CA ALA A 653 11.73 28.92 36.68
C ALA A 653 12.02 29.27 38.15
N GLN A 654 11.56 28.43 39.09
CA GLN A 654 11.88 28.57 40.52
C GLN A 654 13.22 27.91 40.90
N SER A 655 13.66 26.91 40.12
CA SER A 655 14.85 26.09 40.44
C SER A 655 16.13 26.57 39.77
N GLU A 656 16.02 27.30 38.67
CA GLU A 656 17.11 27.74 37.79
C GLU A 656 17.03 29.25 37.52
N SER A 657 18.19 29.87 37.28
CA SER A 657 18.29 31.30 36.96
C SER A 657 18.14 31.54 35.46
N GLU A 658 17.22 32.43 35.08
CA GLU A 658 17.01 32.86 33.67
C GLU A 658 16.81 31.69 32.67
N PRO A 659 15.93 30.71 32.95
CA PRO A 659 15.77 29.57 32.06
C PRO A 659 15.14 29.98 30.73
N THR A 660 15.52 29.29 29.66
CA THR A 660 14.91 29.46 28.34
C THR A 660 14.00 28.28 28.01
N PHE A 661 12.73 28.55 27.72
CA PHE A 661 11.74 27.54 27.38
C PHE A 661 11.37 27.58 25.91
N ALA A 662 11.40 26.41 25.25
CA ALA A 662 10.84 26.23 23.91
C ALA A 662 9.44 25.58 24.03
N ILE A 663 8.38 26.35 23.79
CA ILE A 663 6.98 25.91 23.94
C ILE A 663 6.19 26.18 22.67
N SER A 664 5.18 25.35 22.38
CA SER A 664 4.37 25.49 21.17
C SER A 664 3.59 26.82 21.12
N VAL A 665 3.18 27.23 19.93
CA VAL A 665 2.24 28.35 19.72
C VAL A 665 0.89 28.15 20.42
N THR A 666 0.51 26.91 20.72
CA THR A 666 -0.75 26.56 21.41
C THR A 666 -0.70 26.86 22.91
N ALA A 667 0.48 27.05 23.49
CA ALA A 667 0.60 27.32 24.92
C ALA A 667 -0.05 28.66 25.32
N PRO A 668 -0.75 28.72 26.48
CA PRO A 668 -1.37 29.94 27.00
C PRO A 668 -0.42 31.14 27.11
N THR A 669 -0.92 32.33 26.79
CA THR A 669 -0.16 33.60 26.94
C THR A 669 -0.13 34.09 28.38
N ARG A 670 -1.11 33.71 29.21
CA ARG A 670 -1.09 33.96 30.65
C ARG A 670 0.06 33.22 31.35
N MET A 671 0.29 31.96 30.95
CA MET A 671 1.45 31.19 31.39
C MET A 671 2.75 31.87 30.98
N GLU A 672 2.85 32.30 29.71
CA GLU A 672 4.04 33.02 29.22
C GLU A 672 4.32 34.30 30.01
N SER A 673 3.28 35.06 30.35
CA SER A 673 3.40 36.30 31.13
C SER A 673 3.89 36.04 32.56
N ASP A 674 3.36 35.00 33.22
CA ASP A 674 3.83 34.56 34.54
C ASP A 674 5.31 34.15 34.49
N LEU A 675 5.70 33.31 33.53
CA LEU A 675 7.09 32.85 33.39
C LEU A 675 8.07 34.00 33.12
N LYS A 676 7.71 34.96 32.25
CA LYS A 676 8.53 36.16 32.00
C LYS A 676 8.68 37.02 33.24
N SER A 677 7.64 37.12 34.08
CA SER A 677 7.73 37.84 35.35
C SER A 677 8.70 37.20 36.35
N ARG A 678 8.96 35.89 36.18
CA ARG A 678 9.94 35.09 36.94
C ARG A 678 11.33 35.07 36.29
N GLY A 679 11.58 35.89 35.26
CA GLY A 679 12.87 36.02 34.58
C GLY A 679 13.13 35.00 33.47
N ALA A 680 12.14 34.19 33.09
CA ALA A 680 12.32 33.20 32.03
C ALA A 680 12.29 33.83 30.61
N HIS A 681 13.00 33.21 29.69
CA HIS A 681 12.97 33.53 28.26
C HIS A 681 12.13 32.49 27.50
N ILE A 682 11.33 32.94 26.54
CA ILE A 682 10.34 32.07 25.88
C ILE A 682 10.56 32.10 24.37
N ILE A 683 10.77 30.91 23.80
CA ILE A 683 10.86 30.66 22.36
C ILE A 683 9.56 29.97 21.95
N ARG A 684 8.76 30.63 21.10
CA ARG A 684 7.54 30.05 20.53
C ARG A 684 7.90 29.19 19.32
N THR A 685 7.54 27.92 19.41
CA THR A 685 7.80 26.90 18.39
C THR A 685 6.51 26.53 17.66
N LYS A 686 6.61 25.90 16.49
CA LYS A 686 5.42 25.35 15.81
C LYS A 686 4.75 24.26 16.65
N ALA A 687 3.49 23.96 16.39
CA ALA A 687 2.74 22.99 17.17
C ALA A 687 3.23 21.54 16.96
N ASP A 688 3.95 21.26 15.88
CA ASP A 688 4.43 19.92 15.58
C ASP A 688 5.68 19.53 16.40
N VAL A 689 5.71 18.27 16.84
CA VAL A 689 6.76 17.70 17.69
C VAL A 689 8.16 17.86 17.07
N ARG A 690 8.27 17.78 15.75
CA ARG A 690 9.57 17.85 15.05
C ARG A 690 10.17 19.23 15.14
N SER A 691 9.38 20.28 14.91
CA SER A 691 9.85 21.66 15.05
C SER A 691 10.29 21.94 16.49
N LEU A 692 9.47 21.54 17.47
CA LEU A 692 9.81 21.71 18.89
C LEU A 692 11.12 21.00 19.27
N MET A 693 11.33 19.76 18.83
CA MET A 693 12.60 19.03 19.08
C MET A 693 13.80 19.67 18.38
N ASN A 694 13.60 20.33 17.24
CA ASN A 694 14.69 21.05 16.55
C ASN A 694 15.01 22.36 17.27
N ASP A 695 14.01 23.11 17.70
CA ASP A 695 14.21 24.35 18.46
C ASP A 695 14.81 24.05 19.85
N ALA A 696 14.54 22.86 20.42
CA ALA A 696 15.19 22.37 21.63
C ALA A 696 16.71 22.18 21.49
N LEU A 697 17.25 22.08 20.27
CA LEU A 697 18.70 22.00 20.04
C LEU A 697 19.40 23.36 20.12
N ASP A 698 18.67 24.47 20.12
CA ASP A 698 19.26 25.80 20.15
C ASP A 698 20.05 26.01 21.46
N ALA A 699 21.21 26.65 21.33
CA ALA A 699 22.11 26.87 22.45
C ALA A 699 21.42 27.73 23.53
N GLY A 700 21.26 27.16 24.72
CA GLY A 700 20.69 27.83 25.89
C GLY A 700 19.25 27.44 26.21
N VAL A 701 18.58 26.58 25.43
CA VAL A 701 17.26 26.04 25.81
C VAL A 701 17.41 25.11 27.01
N THR A 702 16.75 25.47 28.11
CA THR A 702 16.71 24.69 29.36
C THR A 702 15.74 23.52 29.26
N MET A 703 14.53 23.78 28.75
CA MET A 703 13.48 22.78 28.60
C MET A 703 12.61 23.10 27.40
N ALA A 704 12.22 22.07 26.66
CA ALA A 704 11.16 22.17 25.66
C ALA A 704 9.95 21.32 26.08
N GLY A 705 8.74 21.75 25.77
CA GLY A 705 7.53 21.01 26.16
C GLY A 705 6.28 21.37 25.37
N ASP A 706 5.41 20.38 25.20
CA ASP A 706 4.12 20.53 24.51
C ASP A 706 2.92 20.40 25.47
N ASP A 707 1.73 20.69 24.95
CA ASP A 707 0.46 20.59 25.66
C ASP A 707 -0.12 19.16 25.72
N GLN A 708 0.69 18.15 25.38
CA GLN A 708 0.33 16.73 25.38
C GLN A 708 1.22 15.91 26.35
N GLY A 709 1.89 16.57 27.29
CA GLY A 709 2.70 15.93 28.34
C GLY A 709 4.05 15.39 27.85
N GLY A 710 4.57 15.91 26.74
CA GLY A 710 5.92 15.67 26.26
C GLY A 710 6.88 16.75 26.75
N PHE A 711 8.03 16.33 27.29
CA PHE A 711 9.06 17.22 27.82
C PHE A 711 10.44 16.76 27.36
N ALA A 712 11.26 17.69 26.88
CA ALA A 712 12.64 17.44 26.47
C ALA A 712 13.60 18.34 27.27
N PHE A 713 14.71 17.75 27.70
CA PHE A 713 15.79 18.44 28.40
C PHE A 713 17.07 18.28 27.57
N PRO A 714 17.47 19.30 26.78
CA PRO A 714 18.51 19.19 25.76
C PRO A 714 19.89 18.74 26.28
N ASP A 715 20.18 19.02 27.56
CA ASP A 715 21.39 18.55 28.23
C ASP A 715 21.54 17.02 28.16
N LEU A 716 20.44 16.28 28.33
CA LEU A 716 20.43 14.83 28.13
C LEU A 716 20.27 14.49 26.64
N HIS A 717 19.14 14.87 26.04
CA HIS A 717 18.89 14.76 24.60
C HIS A 717 17.69 15.64 24.19
N PRO A 718 17.59 16.06 22.91
CA PRO A 718 16.57 17.04 22.44
C PRO A 718 15.17 16.45 22.22
N GLY A 719 14.96 15.20 22.63
CA GLY A 719 13.72 14.46 22.37
C GLY A 719 12.87 14.37 23.63
N PHE A 720 11.58 14.05 23.47
CA PHE A 720 10.74 13.83 24.62
C PHE A 720 11.19 12.62 25.42
N ASP A 721 11.29 12.81 26.74
CA ASP A 721 11.69 11.79 27.70
C ASP A 721 10.92 11.99 29.00
N ALA A 722 9.81 11.26 29.13
CA ALA A 722 8.99 11.32 30.32
C ALA A 722 9.69 10.72 31.55
N MET A 723 10.61 9.77 31.36
CA MET A 723 11.37 9.18 32.47
C MET A 723 12.27 10.24 33.11
N PHE A 724 13.01 10.98 32.29
CA PHE A 724 13.87 12.07 32.77
C PHE A 724 13.05 13.25 33.27
N ALA A 725 11.97 13.62 32.56
CA ALA A 725 11.10 14.71 32.99
C ALA A 725 10.44 14.43 34.35
N PHE A 726 10.01 13.20 34.60
CA PHE A 726 9.45 12.82 35.89
C PHE A 726 10.50 12.84 37.02
N ALA A 727 11.74 12.40 36.74
CA ALA A 727 12.82 12.51 37.72
C ALA A 727 13.21 13.97 38.00
N LYS A 728 13.23 14.84 36.97
CA LYS A 728 13.42 16.29 37.13
C LYS A 728 12.30 16.91 37.95
N LEU A 729 11.03 16.55 37.70
CA LEU A 729 9.89 16.97 38.51
C LEU A 729 10.12 16.65 39.99
N ILE A 730 10.47 15.40 40.31
CA ILE A 730 10.74 14.97 41.68
C ILE A 730 11.91 15.73 42.30
N ALA A 731 13.02 15.86 41.58
CA ALA A 731 14.20 16.58 42.05
C ALA A 731 13.87 18.05 42.37
N MET A 732 13.06 18.72 41.54
CA MET A 732 12.63 20.10 41.77
C MET A 732 11.69 20.22 42.97
N LEU A 733 10.70 19.32 43.11
CA LEU A 733 9.80 19.30 44.28
C LEU A 733 10.57 19.10 45.59
N GLN A 734 11.56 18.19 45.60
CA GLN A 734 12.42 17.96 46.77
C GLN A 734 13.35 19.14 47.06
N LYS A 735 13.96 19.75 46.03
CA LYS A 735 14.85 20.91 46.15
C LYS A 735 14.11 22.13 46.72
N LEU A 736 12.92 22.40 46.21
CA LEU A 736 12.07 23.53 46.62
C LEU A 736 11.25 23.24 47.88
N ARG A 737 11.15 21.98 48.31
CA ARG A 737 10.36 21.51 49.45
C ARG A 737 8.88 21.87 49.34
N VAL A 738 8.32 21.69 48.15
CA VAL A 738 6.89 21.94 47.84
C VAL A 738 6.23 20.65 47.33
N SER A 739 4.91 20.54 47.49
CA SER A 739 4.14 19.49 46.83
C SER A 739 3.66 19.96 45.46
N LEU A 740 3.32 19.02 44.56
CA LEU A 740 2.75 19.36 43.26
C LEU A 740 1.39 20.07 43.40
N ALA A 741 0.62 19.77 44.44
CA ALA A 741 -0.64 20.45 44.74
C ALA A 741 -0.43 21.92 45.12
N ASP A 742 0.64 22.24 45.85
CA ASP A 742 1.00 23.62 46.18
C ASP A 742 1.35 24.41 44.92
N VAL A 743 2.16 23.80 44.04
CA VAL A 743 2.57 24.39 42.76
C VAL A 743 1.33 24.64 41.88
N ALA A 744 0.44 23.67 41.78
CA ALA A 744 -0.78 23.78 40.98
C ALA A 744 -1.70 24.92 41.45
N THR A 745 -1.68 25.23 42.75
CA THR A 745 -2.46 26.33 43.33
C THR A 745 -1.88 27.71 42.97
N ASP A 746 -0.56 27.80 42.75
CA ASP A 746 0.15 29.05 42.36
C ASP A 746 0.10 29.31 40.84
N LEU A 747 -0.44 28.38 40.03
CA LEU A 747 -0.47 28.53 38.58
C LEU A 747 -1.45 29.61 38.12
N PRO A 748 -1.12 30.37 37.05
CA PRO A 748 -2.05 31.32 36.47
C PRO A 748 -3.29 30.60 35.94
N GLN A 749 -4.48 31.17 36.19
CA GLN A 749 -5.71 30.65 35.63
C GLN A 749 -5.82 31.01 34.14
N PHE A 750 -5.93 29.99 33.30
CA PHE A 750 -6.23 30.11 31.87
C PHE A 750 -7.31 29.09 31.49
N ARG A 751 -8.21 29.48 30.59
CA ARG A 751 -9.26 28.61 30.04
C ARG A 751 -9.02 28.48 28.54
N MET A 752 -8.85 27.24 28.10
CA MET A 752 -8.54 26.89 26.73
C MET A 752 -9.72 26.13 26.14
N ALA A 753 -10.03 26.42 24.88
CA ALA A 753 -10.97 25.65 24.08
C ALA A 753 -10.30 25.17 22.79
N TYR A 754 -10.73 24.02 22.28
CA TYR A 754 -10.21 23.41 21.07
C TYR A 754 -11.34 22.81 20.24
N SER A 755 -11.27 22.99 18.92
CA SER A 755 -12.12 22.27 17.97
C SER A 755 -11.37 21.99 16.67
N ARG A 756 -11.87 21.02 15.92
CA ARG A 756 -11.43 20.70 14.56
C ARG A 756 -12.58 20.91 13.59
N VAL A 757 -12.28 21.52 12.44
CA VAL A 757 -13.27 21.83 11.40
C VAL A 757 -12.88 21.15 10.11
N ALA A 758 -13.82 20.49 9.44
CA ALA A 758 -13.57 19.91 8.12
C ALA A 758 -13.27 21.03 7.12
N CYS A 759 -12.12 20.92 6.44
CA CYS A 759 -11.67 21.90 5.47
C CYS A 759 -10.91 21.19 4.33
N PRO A 760 -11.51 21.09 3.13
CA PRO A 760 -10.86 20.52 1.96
C PRO A 760 -9.52 21.20 1.64
N TRP A 761 -8.60 20.44 1.05
CA TRP A 761 -7.24 20.89 0.72
C TRP A 761 -7.21 22.13 -0.15
N GLU A 762 -8.11 22.20 -1.13
CA GLU A 762 -8.22 23.29 -2.09
C GLU A 762 -8.63 24.61 -1.42
N VAL A 763 -9.27 24.53 -0.26
CA VAL A 763 -9.87 25.66 0.45
C VAL A 763 -9.02 26.13 1.63
N LYS A 764 -8.09 25.30 2.15
CA LYS A 764 -7.21 25.66 3.27
C LYS A 764 -6.47 26.98 3.03
N GLY A 765 -5.91 27.18 1.83
CA GLY A 765 -5.21 28.42 1.49
C GLY A 765 -6.13 29.65 1.50
N LEU A 766 -7.38 29.50 1.06
CA LEU A 766 -8.40 30.55 1.13
C LEU A 766 -8.75 30.87 2.59
N VAL A 767 -8.98 29.85 3.42
CA VAL A 767 -9.27 30.01 4.85
C VAL A 767 -8.14 30.77 5.53
N MET A 768 -6.88 30.34 5.36
CA MET A 768 -5.74 31.01 6.00
C MET A 768 -5.58 32.46 5.53
N ARG A 769 -5.74 32.72 4.23
CA ARG A 769 -5.71 34.09 3.69
C ARG A 769 -6.81 34.95 4.31
N ARG A 770 -8.03 34.42 4.39
CA ARG A 770 -9.18 35.16 4.92
C ARG A 770 -9.04 35.47 6.40
N MET A 771 -8.58 34.49 7.20
CA MET A 771 -8.29 34.71 8.62
C MET A 771 -7.19 35.77 8.82
N ALA A 772 -6.18 35.80 7.95
CA ALA A 772 -5.14 36.82 8.01
C ALA A 772 -5.67 38.22 7.62
N GLU A 773 -6.43 38.34 6.53
CA GLU A 773 -7.03 39.60 6.05
C GLU A 773 -8.00 40.20 7.08
N ASP A 774 -8.93 39.40 7.59
CA ASP A 774 -9.98 39.85 8.53
C ASP A 774 -9.40 40.30 9.89
N SER A 775 -8.12 40.03 10.14
CA SER A 775 -7.45 40.34 11.41
C SER A 775 -6.53 41.57 11.34
N GLN A 776 -6.20 42.06 10.14
CA GLN A 776 -5.27 43.19 9.97
C GLN A 776 -5.88 44.57 10.27
N GLU A 777 -7.21 44.68 10.36
CA GLU A 777 -7.88 45.98 10.56
C GLU A 777 -7.95 46.43 12.04
N SER A 778 -7.71 45.55 13.02
CA SER A 778 -7.80 45.91 14.44
C SER A 778 -6.96 45.10 15.43
N ASN A 779 -6.37 43.96 15.03
CA ASN A 779 -5.82 42.97 15.97
C ASN A 779 -4.31 42.69 15.72
N LYS A 780 -3.57 42.35 16.78
CA LYS A 780 -2.20 41.83 16.63
C LYS A 780 -2.29 40.40 16.07
N VAL A 781 -1.47 40.08 15.06
CA VAL A 781 -1.43 38.75 14.43
C VAL A 781 -0.01 38.17 14.52
N GLU A 782 0.09 36.89 14.91
CA GLU A 782 1.33 36.11 14.87
C GLU A 782 1.18 34.93 13.89
N THR A 783 2.23 34.66 13.11
CA THR A 783 2.20 33.70 11.98
C THR A 783 3.29 32.62 12.09
N VAL A 784 3.71 32.30 13.31
CA VAL A 784 4.74 31.27 13.59
C VAL A 784 4.30 29.90 13.07
N ASP A 785 3.04 29.53 13.33
CA ASP A 785 2.39 28.34 12.81
C ASP A 785 0.89 28.58 12.71
N GLY A 786 0.36 28.63 11.49
CA GLY A 786 -1.01 29.11 11.24
C GLY A 786 -1.18 30.63 11.44
N ILE A 787 -2.38 31.05 11.84
CA ILE A 787 -2.73 32.45 12.11
C ILE A 787 -3.23 32.56 13.55
N LYS A 788 -2.46 33.22 14.41
CA LYS A 788 -2.81 33.54 15.80
C LYS A 788 -3.25 34.99 15.91
N ILE A 789 -4.48 35.22 16.34
CA ILE A 789 -5.13 36.53 16.38
C ILE A 789 -5.35 36.89 17.84
N PHE A 790 -4.83 38.03 18.26
CA PHE A 790 -4.99 38.53 19.62
C PHE A 790 -6.06 39.60 19.68
N ASP A 791 -6.91 39.50 20.68
CA ASP A 791 -7.84 40.54 21.14
C ASP A 791 -7.49 40.90 22.60
N ALA A 792 -7.96 42.03 23.12
CA ALA A 792 -7.46 42.69 24.32
C ALA A 792 -7.02 41.75 25.47
N ASP A 793 -7.84 40.75 25.81
CA ASP A 793 -7.56 39.74 26.85
C ASP A 793 -7.73 38.28 26.39
N SER A 794 -7.75 38.02 25.08
CA SER A 794 -7.99 36.70 24.49
C SER A 794 -7.20 36.46 23.21
N TRP A 795 -7.13 35.21 22.75
CA TRP A 795 -6.61 34.93 21.41
C TRP A 795 -7.27 33.72 20.78
N VAL A 796 -7.21 33.66 19.45
CA VAL A 796 -7.61 32.50 18.63
C VAL A 796 -6.45 32.09 17.73
N LEU A 797 -6.21 30.79 17.60
CA LEU A 797 -5.22 30.22 16.71
C LEU A 797 -5.88 29.27 15.73
N VAL A 798 -5.71 29.55 14.44
CA VAL A 798 -6.19 28.73 13.35
C VAL A 798 -4.99 28.09 12.67
N ILE A 799 -4.88 26.76 12.73
CA ILE A 799 -3.78 25.98 12.13
C ILE A 799 -4.34 25.00 11.11
N PRO A 800 -3.91 25.05 9.83
CA PRO A 800 -4.31 24.04 8.86
C PRO A 800 -3.57 22.74 9.17
N ASP A 801 -4.29 21.62 9.23
CA ASP A 801 -3.66 20.30 9.42
C ASP A 801 -2.75 19.98 8.21
N ALA A 802 -1.55 19.45 8.47
CA ALA A 802 -0.56 19.20 7.44
C ALA A 802 -0.84 17.93 6.61
N LEU A 803 -1.73 17.04 7.07
CA LEU A 803 -1.94 15.69 6.51
C LEU A 803 -3.40 15.25 6.38
N GLU A 804 -4.33 15.88 7.09
CA GLU A 804 -5.76 15.55 7.07
C GLU A 804 -6.60 16.75 6.62
N PRO A 805 -7.79 16.58 6.03
CA PRO A 805 -8.62 17.68 5.51
C PRO A 805 -9.38 18.41 6.62
N TYR A 806 -8.66 18.87 7.65
CA TYR A 806 -9.20 19.65 8.76
C TYR A 806 -8.35 20.91 9.01
N VAL A 807 -8.92 21.81 9.80
CA VAL A 807 -8.26 22.96 10.41
C VAL A 807 -8.49 22.88 11.92
N HIS A 808 -7.44 23.10 12.70
CA HIS A 808 -7.50 23.18 14.15
C HIS A 808 -7.76 24.61 14.59
N VAL A 809 -8.65 24.77 15.55
CA VAL A 809 -9.02 26.06 16.14
C VAL A 809 -8.81 25.96 17.65
N TYR A 810 -7.93 26.81 18.18
CA TYR A 810 -7.70 26.94 19.62
C TYR A 810 -8.11 28.34 20.04
N ALA A 811 -8.63 28.49 21.27
CA ALA A 811 -8.83 29.81 21.86
C ALA A 811 -8.46 29.82 23.34
N GLU A 812 -7.96 30.98 23.80
CA GLU A 812 -7.77 31.29 25.22
C GLU A 812 -8.61 32.50 25.60
N THR A 813 -9.34 32.41 26.71
CA THR A 813 -9.98 33.57 27.36
C THR A 813 -9.90 33.44 28.90
N GLN A 814 -10.52 34.38 29.61
CA GLN A 814 -10.62 34.34 31.09
C GLN A 814 -11.60 33.29 31.61
N ASP A 815 -12.54 32.84 30.77
CA ASP A 815 -13.66 31.99 31.18
C ASP A 815 -13.85 30.82 30.20
N GLN A 816 -14.34 29.68 30.68
CA GLN A 816 -14.47 28.51 29.82
C GLN A 816 -15.58 28.71 28.78
N ASP A 817 -16.72 29.27 29.16
CA ASP A 817 -17.86 29.50 28.25
C ASP A 817 -17.49 30.53 27.18
N ALA A 818 -16.70 31.54 27.54
CA ALA A 818 -16.15 32.52 26.60
C ALA A 818 -15.16 31.88 25.60
N SER A 819 -14.31 30.96 26.07
CA SER A 819 -13.36 30.23 25.21
C SER A 819 -14.09 29.33 24.21
N ASP A 820 -15.08 28.58 24.68
CA ASP A 820 -15.90 27.69 23.85
C ASP A 820 -16.72 28.50 22.82
N SER A 821 -17.27 29.64 23.24
CA SER A 821 -18.00 30.56 22.36
C SER A 821 -17.11 31.13 21.26
N LEU A 822 -15.87 31.51 21.59
CA LEU A 822 -14.90 32.08 20.66
C LEU A 822 -14.42 31.03 19.63
N VAL A 823 -14.16 29.79 20.06
CA VAL A 823 -13.91 28.68 19.13
C VAL A 823 -15.11 28.45 18.22
N GLY A 824 -16.33 28.39 18.77
CA GLY A 824 -17.55 28.19 17.99
C GLY A 824 -17.81 29.27 16.95
N GLU A 825 -17.44 30.52 17.23
CA GLU A 825 -17.49 31.62 16.27
C GLU A 825 -16.56 31.37 15.08
N TYR A 826 -15.30 31.06 15.33
CA TYR A 826 -14.31 30.82 14.27
C TYR A 826 -14.62 29.54 13.49
N VAL A 827 -15.16 28.51 14.13
CA VAL A 827 -15.65 27.30 13.45
C VAL A 827 -16.71 27.68 12.41
N ARG A 828 -17.74 28.46 12.79
CA ARG A 828 -18.78 28.92 11.86
C ARG A 828 -18.23 29.79 10.74
N ARG A 829 -17.24 30.64 11.02
CA ARG A 829 -16.56 31.46 9.99
C ARG A 829 -15.85 30.57 8.98
N ILE A 830 -15.13 29.54 9.43
CA ILE A 830 -14.43 28.59 8.54
C ILE A 830 -15.44 27.78 7.73
N GLU A 831 -16.49 27.25 8.35
CA GLU A 831 -17.56 26.51 7.66
C GLU A 831 -18.24 27.35 6.57
N GLY A 832 -18.43 28.65 6.80
CA GLY A 832 -18.98 29.58 5.80
C GLY A 832 -18.07 29.82 4.58
N LEU A 833 -16.78 29.48 4.67
CA LEU A 833 -15.81 29.60 3.56
C LEU A 833 -15.62 28.28 2.80
N VAL A 834 -16.10 27.16 3.35
CA VAL A 834 -15.99 25.83 2.75
C VAL A 834 -17.24 25.58 1.88
N PRO A 835 -17.09 25.25 0.57
CA PRO A 835 -18.23 24.88 -0.27
C PRO A 835 -18.91 23.63 0.29
N GLN A 836 -20.24 23.67 0.43
CA GLN A 836 -21.05 22.52 0.87
C GLN A 836 -21.11 21.39 -0.15
#